data_AF-A0A8T7LF91-F1
#
_entry.id   AF-A0A8T7LF91-F1
#
_cell.length_a   1.000
_cell.length_b   1.000
_cell.length_c   1.000
_cell.angle_alpha   90.00
_cell.angle_beta   90.00
_cell.angle_gamma   90.00
#
_symmetry.space_group_name_H-M   'P 1'
#
loop_
_entity.id
_entity.type
_entity.pdbx_description
1 polymer ?
#
loop_
_entity_poly.entity_id
_entity_poly.type
_entity_poly.pdbx_seq_one_letter_code
_entity_poly.pdbx_strand_id
1 'polypeptide(L)'
;MSFEQVLRRDGDDLYRLAILLAPDPGTAGEALVRTARRFQHVASVDARVVAAVIMEHLPVEHTPFRRQAIPAWARSPVDRPDVAPVLAAVARLPRAQRLALGMAALRSFEPAEHDPGRDPASLARRGAVRDALLALAPDLAPDADLDAFDAEQAPETCRATRAAIVLGEAVARADPAVRGHLALCESCRAVARDWRNIATRAEYTVRDALRTVRLSDELAARVLAAATPDTRSPVRRFLAGPWARRALLPLAVLVLVALLVWPRGNPEAGEVVAPVPSLPLSELVTRAEQSLYVPAPGEGIWRGSYLIRWTFADQTYANLRGDLWIDRDRGQHRVQLVHQQGGGPYEFQLFDRNGQAWYALTPAYGAPSGGTVDRDAPLRIWIMAAPEIQPRLLQARLNSGAWAVPRAYLLQARSAELRSWGRRQSDDGAQLEVIGFRGTSLLGLPPDAPGAGDAGATILLAIDVTSGTLREIRELVGPVDGEQVSRMVWMYEGGREVDARDEIATFSIAFAWNGEGTFVERQGIAAPEFPLIAPDQVIPLEHTPGAAFLLPDPPPGTTAALLSSAVSNGGYAVTYHGPGRRLSITIEQGSRRRPLEPLRGPDVEQAMAGAYPVTLLPGPGWRYQASVNLTQQWPGYVAQVRAQGYTRAELLATLASLDRMTPERYRAQAALFAG
;
A
#
# COMPACT_ATOMS: atom_id res chain seq x y z
N MET A 1 6.26 22.55 -21.78
CA MET A 1 4.82 22.40 -22.11
C MET A 1 4.28 23.78 -22.48
N SER A 2 3.25 23.91 -23.30
CA SER A 2 2.62 25.23 -23.52
C SER A 2 1.97 25.74 -22.23
N PHE A 3 1.79 27.05 -22.08
CA PHE A 3 1.13 27.62 -20.89
C PHE A 3 -0.28 27.05 -20.68
N GLU A 4 -1.02 26.83 -21.77
CA GLU A 4 -2.34 26.19 -21.73
C GLU A 4 -2.28 24.76 -21.16
N GLN A 5 -1.27 23.97 -21.57
CA GLN A 5 -1.08 22.61 -21.04
C GLN A 5 -0.72 22.64 -19.55
N VAL A 6 0.12 23.57 -19.11
CA VAL A 6 0.45 23.77 -17.70
C VAL A 6 -0.79 24.18 -16.90
N LEU A 7 -1.63 25.07 -17.43
CA LEU A 7 -2.85 25.49 -16.75
C LEU A 7 -3.89 24.35 -16.66
N ARG A 8 -4.01 23.51 -17.71
CA ARG A 8 -4.91 22.34 -17.66
C ARG A 8 -4.44 21.28 -16.65
N ARG A 9 -3.13 21.09 -16.52
CA ARG A 9 -2.54 20.07 -15.64
C ARG A 9 -2.44 20.54 -14.19
N ASP A 10 -1.96 21.76 -13.99
CA ASP A 10 -1.50 22.29 -12.69
C ASP A 10 -2.25 23.58 -12.29
N GLY A 11 -3.34 23.96 -12.98
CA GLY A 11 -4.03 25.23 -12.78
C GLY A 11 -4.62 25.42 -11.38
N ASP A 12 -5.14 24.36 -10.78
CA ASP A 12 -5.61 24.38 -9.39
C ASP A 12 -4.45 24.64 -8.41
N ASP A 13 -3.30 24.00 -8.61
CA ASP A 13 -2.14 24.16 -7.73
C ASP A 13 -1.47 25.54 -7.92
N LEU A 14 -1.43 26.06 -9.14
CA LEU A 14 -1.01 27.44 -9.42
C LEU A 14 -1.95 28.47 -8.75
N TYR A 15 -3.25 28.21 -8.75
CA TYR A 15 -4.21 29.08 -8.07
C TYR A 15 -4.12 28.99 -6.55
N ARG A 16 -4.00 27.78 -5.99
CA ARG A 16 -3.74 27.56 -4.56
C ARG A 16 -2.48 28.29 -4.10
N LEU A 17 -1.42 28.23 -4.90
CA LEU A 17 -0.19 28.97 -4.62
C LEU A 17 -0.42 30.49 -4.66
N ALA A 18 -1.13 31.00 -5.66
CA ALA A 18 -1.46 32.42 -5.74
C ALA A 18 -2.29 32.88 -4.52
N ILE A 19 -3.24 32.06 -4.06
CA ILE A 19 -4.06 32.33 -2.87
C ILE A 19 -3.22 32.36 -1.59
N LEU A 20 -2.27 31.44 -1.45
CA LEU A 20 -1.34 31.40 -0.30
C LEU A 20 -0.49 32.68 -0.19
N LEU A 21 -0.15 33.29 -1.33
CA LEU A 21 0.73 34.46 -1.41
C LEU A 21 -0.02 35.80 -1.40
N ALA A 22 -1.29 35.80 -1.83
CA ALA A 22 -2.13 36.99 -1.94
C ALA A 22 -2.88 37.30 -0.63
N PRO A 23 -3.27 38.57 -0.41
CA PRO A 23 -4.13 38.95 0.71
C PRO A 23 -5.58 38.47 0.55
N ASP A 24 -6.06 38.34 -0.69
CA ASP A 24 -7.42 37.95 -1.02
C ASP A 24 -7.52 37.20 -2.38
N PRO A 25 -8.63 36.48 -2.63
CA PRO A 25 -8.81 35.71 -3.86
C PRO A 25 -8.87 36.51 -5.16
N GLY A 26 -9.31 37.77 -5.10
CA GLY A 26 -9.34 38.67 -6.24
C GLY A 26 -7.94 39.02 -6.70
N THR A 27 -7.08 39.43 -5.77
CA THR A 27 -5.66 39.73 -6.03
C THR A 27 -4.92 38.50 -6.59
N ALA A 28 -5.21 37.30 -6.06
CA ALA A 28 -4.65 36.05 -6.59
C ALA A 28 -5.06 35.80 -8.05
N GLY A 29 -6.34 35.97 -8.37
CA GLY A 29 -6.87 35.81 -9.73
C GLY A 29 -6.27 36.82 -10.71
N GLU A 30 -6.13 38.09 -10.31
CA GLU A 30 -5.50 39.12 -11.16
C GLU A 30 -4.01 38.86 -11.39
N ALA A 31 -3.29 38.35 -10.39
CA ALA A 31 -1.89 37.97 -10.54
C ALA A 31 -1.73 36.83 -11.56
N LEU A 32 -2.61 35.83 -11.54
CA LEU A 32 -2.65 34.77 -12.55
C LEU A 32 -2.94 35.30 -13.96
N VAL A 33 -3.90 36.21 -14.10
CA VAL A 33 -4.23 36.81 -15.41
C VAL A 33 -3.06 37.63 -15.95
N ARG A 34 -2.37 38.41 -15.11
CA ARG A 34 -1.16 39.15 -15.52
C ARG A 34 -0.01 38.22 -15.89
N THR A 35 0.17 37.14 -15.14
CA THR A 35 1.12 36.07 -15.44
C THR A 35 0.84 35.47 -16.82
N ALA A 36 -0.41 35.11 -17.11
CA ALA A 36 -0.82 34.56 -18.41
C ALA A 36 -0.49 35.48 -19.59
N ARG A 37 -0.66 36.80 -19.44
CA ARG A 37 -0.29 37.77 -20.48
C ARG A 37 1.20 37.74 -20.82
N ARG A 38 2.06 37.49 -19.84
CA ARG A 38 3.52 37.41 -20.05
C ARG A 38 3.93 36.17 -20.85
N PHE A 39 3.14 35.09 -20.78
CA PHE A 39 3.42 33.85 -21.48
C PHE A 39 2.74 33.73 -22.86
N GLN A 40 2.13 34.81 -23.39
CA GLN A 40 1.45 34.81 -24.70
C GLN A 40 2.31 34.36 -25.88
N HIS A 41 3.63 34.60 -25.79
CA HIS A 41 4.59 34.31 -26.86
C HIS A 41 5.64 33.28 -26.45
N VAL A 42 5.44 32.56 -25.34
CA VAL A 42 6.40 31.59 -24.82
C VAL A 42 5.99 30.19 -25.24
N ALA A 43 6.81 29.54 -26.07
CA ALA A 43 6.50 28.23 -26.65
C ALA A 43 6.51 27.07 -25.62
N SER A 44 7.35 27.16 -24.59
CA SER A 44 7.42 26.15 -23.53
C SER A 44 7.74 26.79 -22.18
N VAL A 45 6.98 26.41 -21.16
CA VAL A 45 7.12 26.86 -19.79
C VAL A 45 6.94 25.68 -18.82
N ASP A 46 7.58 25.79 -17.66
CA ASP A 46 7.44 24.91 -16.50
C ASP A 46 6.61 25.62 -15.41
N ALA A 47 5.82 24.86 -14.64
CA ALA A 47 4.97 25.38 -13.57
C ALA A 47 5.76 26.20 -12.54
N ARG A 48 7.02 25.86 -12.27
CA ARG A 48 7.90 26.62 -11.37
C ARG A 48 8.22 28.02 -11.87
N VAL A 49 8.42 28.15 -13.18
CA VAL A 49 8.66 29.45 -13.81
C VAL A 49 7.39 30.29 -13.74
N VAL A 50 6.22 29.68 -13.94
CA VAL A 50 4.93 30.35 -13.73
C VAL A 50 4.76 30.81 -12.29
N ALA A 51 5.09 29.97 -11.30
CA ALA A 51 5.03 30.32 -9.87
C ALA A 51 5.93 31.50 -9.48
N ALA A 52 7.17 31.54 -9.99
CA ALA A 52 8.07 32.70 -9.81
C ALA A 52 7.47 33.98 -10.40
N VAL A 53 6.89 33.92 -11.60
CA VAL A 53 6.26 35.09 -12.24
C VAL A 53 4.99 35.54 -11.51
N ILE A 54 4.20 34.63 -10.93
CA ILE A 54 3.06 35.00 -10.07
C ILE A 54 3.55 35.87 -8.91
N MET A 55 4.66 35.50 -8.26
CA MET A 55 5.24 36.28 -7.16
C MET A 55 5.61 37.71 -7.59
N GLU A 56 6.16 37.90 -8.79
CA GLU A 56 6.51 39.22 -9.33
C GLU A 56 5.28 40.11 -9.60
N HIS A 57 4.13 39.51 -9.89
CA HIS A 57 2.89 40.24 -10.18
C HIS A 57 2.05 40.53 -8.93
N LEU A 58 2.37 39.94 -7.78
CA LEU A 58 1.69 40.27 -6.52
C LEU A 58 2.15 41.64 -5.99
N PRO A 59 1.24 42.42 -5.37
CA PRO A 59 1.60 43.73 -4.83
C PRO A 59 2.71 43.60 -3.77
N VAL A 60 3.60 44.60 -3.66
CA VAL A 60 4.70 44.59 -2.68
C VAL A 60 4.12 44.34 -1.28
N GLU A 61 4.75 43.43 -0.53
CA GLU A 61 4.37 43.15 0.84
C GLU A 61 4.78 44.32 1.72
N HIS A 62 3.87 45.28 1.92
CA HIS A 62 4.06 46.28 2.96
C HIS A 62 3.90 45.57 4.30
N THR A 63 4.87 45.72 5.20
CA THR A 63 4.80 45.33 6.60
C THR A 63 4.27 46.51 7.43
N PRO A 64 2.94 46.74 7.54
CA PRO A 64 2.46 47.66 8.54
C PRO A 64 2.43 46.96 9.89
N PHE A 65 2.94 47.64 10.91
CA PHE A 65 2.84 47.33 12.35
C PHE A 65 1.38 47.24 12.88
N ARG A 66 0.37 47.02 12.03
CA ARG A 66 -1.06 47.02 12.38
C ARG A 66 -1.73 45.75 11.86
N ARG A 67 -2.19 44.92 12.81
CA ARG A 67 -3.15 43.81 12.69
C ARG A 67 -3.44 43.42 11.23
N GLN A 68 -2.55 42.62 10.64
CA GLN A 68 -2.85 41.97 9.37
C GLN A 68 -4.16 41.19 9.54
N ALA A 69 -5.18 41.55 8.77
CA ALA A 69 -6.41 40.79 8.73
C ALA A 69 -6.05 39.38 8.23
N ILE A 70 -6.31 38.36 9.05
CA ILE A 70 -6.04 36.97 8.68
C ILE A 70 -6.80 36.68 7.38
N PRO A 71 -6.10 36.25 6.30
CA PRO A 71 -6.72 35.92 5.03
C PRO A 71 -7.84 34.90 5.21
N ALA A 72 -8.87 34.94 4.36
CA ALA A 72 -10.02 34.05 4.48
C ALA A 72 -9.62 32.55 4.50
N TRP A 73 -8.59 32.18 3.73
CA TRP A 73 -8.06 30.80 3.70
C TRP A 73 -7.35 30.38 5.00
N ALA A 74 -6.86 31.34 5.79
CA ALA A 74 -6.20 31.09 7.07
C ALA A 74 -7.15 31.21 8.27
N ARG A 75 -8.43 31.51 8.03
CA ARG A 75 -9.47 31.46 9.06
C ARG A 75 -9.96 30.02 9.15
N SER A 76 -9.85 29.42 10.34
CA SER A 76 -10.20 28.02 10.50
C SER A 76 -11.68 27.76 10.17
N PRO A 77 -12.00 26.65 9.48
CA PRO A 77 -13.37 26.15 9.45
C PRO A 77 -13.86 25.86 10.87
N VAL A 78 -15.16 26.10 11.12
CA VAL A 78 -15.80 26.02 12.45
C VAL A 78 -15.55 24.69 13.17
N ASP A 79 -15.24 23.63 12.42
CA ASP A 79 -15.10 22.26 12.92
C ASP A 79 -13.69 21.88 13.42
N ARG A 80 -12.65 22.75 13.29
CA ARG A 80 -11.26 22.44 13.70
C ARG A 80 -10.51 23.63 14.32
N PRO A 81 -10.80 24.00 15.58
CA PRO A 81 -10.16 25.16 16.22
C PRO A 81 -8.67 24.98 16.51
N ASP A 82 -8.18 23.74 16.59
CA ASP A 82 -6.80 23.34 16.87
C ASP A 82 -5.80 23.74 15.78
N VAL A 83 -6.25 23.85 14.52
CA VAL A 83 -5.40 24.18 13.36
C VAL A 83 -5.30 25.69 13.12
N ALA A 84 -6.17 26.48 13.74
CA ALA A 84 -6.24 27.93 13.56
C ALA A 84 -4.93 28.68 13.89
N PRO A 85 -4.21 28.36 14.99
CA PRO A 85 -2.95 29.03 15.33
C PRO A 85 -1.88 28.81 14.26
N VAL A 86 -1.76 27.58 13.78
CA VAL A 86 -0.80 27.20 12.74
C VAL A 86 -1.08 27.93 11.43
N LEU A 87 -2.34 27.99 10.98
CA LEU A 87 -2.68 28.71 9.74
C LEU A 87 -2.46 30.23 9.86
N ALA A 88 -2.73 30.80 11.03
CA ALA A 88 -2.40 32.19 11.31
C ALA A 88 -0.89 32.44 11.34
N ALA A 89 -0.10 31.48 11.83
CA ALA A 89 1.36 31.53 11.77
C ALA A 89 1.86 31.43 10.32
N VAL A 90 1.34 30.50 9.51
CA VAL A 90 1.64 30.39 8.07
C VAL A 90 1.35 31.69 7.34
N ALA A 91 0.20 32.33 7.59
CA ALA A 91 -0.17 33.59 6.96
C ALA A 91 0.76 34.76 7.31
N ARG A 92 1.44 34.70 8.47
CA ARG A 92 2.39 35.71 8.94
C ARG A 92 3.82 35.49 8.44
N LEU A 93 4.12 34.33 7.84
CA LEU A 93 5.43 34.08 7.26
C LEU A 93 5.71 35.08 6.12
N PRO A 94 6.98 35.52 5.96
CA PRO A 94 7.43 36.27 4.79
C PRO A 94 7.00 35.58 3.49
N ARG A 95 6.60 36.35 2.47
CA ARG A 95 6.09 35.78 1.21
C ARG A 95 7.06 34.77 0.56
N ALA A 96 8.38 34.99 0.67
CA ALA A 96 9.38 34.06 0.16
C ALA A 96 9.32 32.68 0.86
N GLN A 97 9.12 32.66 2.18
CA GLN A 97 8.96 31.45 2.98
C GLN A 97 7.62 30.77 2.69
N ARG A 98 6.52 31.55 2.54
CA ARG A 98 5.21 31.02 2.10
C ARG A 98 5.28 30.37 0.72
N LEU A 99 5.98 30.98 -0.23
CA LEU A 99 6.20 30.39 -1.56
C LEU A 99 6.94 29.07 -1.45
N ALA A 100 8.07 29.05 -0.72
CA ALA A 100 8.88 27.86 -0.57
C ALA A 100 8.08 26.72 0.08
N LEU A 101 7.32 27.02 1.14
CA LEU A 101 6.44 26.06 1.82
C LEU A 101 5.30 25.56 0.91
N GLY A 102 4.65 26.47 0.18
CA GLY A 102 3.57 26.11 -0.76
C GLY A 102 4.06 25.24 -1.92
N MET A 103 5.23 25.55 -2.47
CA MET A 103 5.86 24.71 -3.49
C MET A 103 6.33 23.36 -2.95
N ALA A 104 6.69 23.27 -1.66
CA ALA A 104 7.02 22.00 -1.03
C ALA A 104 5.78 21.13 -0.77
N ALA A 105 4.63 21.75 -0.49
CA ALA A 105 3.40 21.03 -0.13
C ALA A 105 2.50 20.63 -1.32
N LEU A 106 2.58 21.34 -2.45
CA LEU A 106 1.77 21.11 -3.64
C LEU A 106 2.49 20.17 -4.62
N ARG A 107 1.79 19.12 -5.07
CA ARG A 107 2.37 18.03 -5.89
C ARG A 107 2.94 18.51 -7.23
N SER A 108 2.33 19.52 -7.85
CA SER A 108 2.79 20.07 -9.13
C SER A 108 4.21 20.65 -9.11
N PHE A 109 4.82 20.84 -7.93
CA PHE A 109 6.15 21.44 -7.80
C PHE A 109 7.24 20.51 -7.26
N GLU A 110 6.93 19.23 -7.02
CA GLU A 110 7.90 18.23 -6.52
C GLU A 110 9.18 18.21 -7.37
N PRO A 111 10.38 18.36 -6.77
CA PRO A 111 11.65 18.35 -7.48
C PRO A 111 11.83 17.06 -8.29
N ALA A 112 12.22 17.18 -9.56
CA ALA A 112 12.78 16.04 -10.27
C ALA A 112 14.08 15.66 -9.54
N GLU A 113 14.19 14.43 -9.06
CA GLU A 113 15.20 13.96 -8.10
C GLU A 113 16.64 13.89 -8.65
N HIS A 114 16.99 14.67 -9.66
CA HIS A 114 18.36 14.74 -10.18
C HIS A 114 19.21 15.67 -9.31
N ASP A 115 20.02 15.05 -8.45
CA ASP A 115 21.13 15.64 -7.68
C ASP A 115 20.74 16.76 -6.67
N PRO A 116 20.19 16.40 -5.49
CA PRO A 116 19.62 17.35 -4.53
C PRO A 116 20.64 18.29 -3.86
N GLY A 117 21.96 18.08 -4.04
CA GLY A 117 23.02 18.78 -3.32
C GLY A 117 23.85 19.77 -4.12
N ARG A 118 23.72 19.84 -5.46
CA ARG A 118 24.62 20.65 -6.30
C ARG A 118 24.00 21.90 -6.94
N ASP A 119 22.67 22.02 -6.98
CA ASP A 119 22.02 23.21 -7.52
C ASP A 119 21.87 24.32 -6.45
N PRO A 120 22.54 25.48 -6.59
CA PRO A 120 22.43 26.59 -5.63
C PRO A 120 20.99 27.11 -5.48
N ALA A 121 20.16 27.04 -6.52
CA ALA A 121 18.76 27.47 -6.43
C ALA A 121 17.90 26.48 -5.61
N SER A 122 18.22 25.18 -5.68
CA SER A 122 17.62 24.14 -4.83
C SER A 122 18.00 24.32 -3.36
N LEU A 123 19.27 24.60 -3.07
CA LEU A 123 19.75 24.85 -1.70
C LEU A 123 19.11 26.10 -1.08
N ALA A 124 19.04 27.22 -1.82
CA ALA A 124 18.39 28.44 -1.35
C ALA A 124 16.90 28.20 -1.02
N ARG A 125 16.19 27.42 -1.86
CA ARG A 125 14.80 27.06 -1.60
C ARG A 125 14.64 26.19 -0.36
N ARG A 126 15.50 25.19 -0.18
CA ARG A 126 15.51 24.33 1.01
C ARG A 126 15.80 25.13 2.28
N GLY A 127 16.70 26.10 2.21
CA GLY A 127 16.93 27.07 3.28
C GLY A 127 15.66 27.86 3.62
N ALA A 128 14.94 28.37 2.62
CA ALA A 128 13.67 29.06 2.84
C ALA A 128 12.58 28.16 3.44
N VAL A 129 12.51 26.87 3.06
CA VAL A 129 11.61 25.89 3.69
C VAL A 129 12.02 25.63 5.14
N ARG A 130 13.32 25.41 5.41
CA ARG A 130 13.85 25.25 6.77
C ARG A 130 13.45 26.42 7.65
N ASP A 131 13.67 27.64 7.19
CA ASP A 131 13.38 28.86 7.95
C ASP A 131 11.87 29.00 8.21
N ALA A 132 11.03 28.63 7.23
CA ALA A 132 9.58 28.57 7.40
C ALA A 132 9.18 27.54 8.48
N LEU A 133 9.76 26.34 8.44
CA LEU A 133 9.45 25.27 9.39
C LEU A 133 9.92 25.63 10.81
N LEU A 134 11.09 26.24 10.96
CA LEU A 134 11.56 26.74 12.26
C LEU A 134 10.64 27.82 12.83
N ALA A 135 10.13 28.73 12.00
CA ALA A 135 9.17 29.74 12.43
C ALA A 135 7.81 29.15 12.83
N LEU A 136 7.41 28.01 12.25
CA LEU A 136 6.15 27.31 12.56
C LEU A 136 6.29 26.26 13.68
N ALA A 137 7.51 25.83 14.01
CA ALA A 137 7.76 24.76 14.96
C ALA A 137 7.09 24.98 16.33
N PRO A 138 7.07 26.20 16.93
CA PRO A 138 6.39 26.44 18.20
C PRO A 138 4.89 26.11 18.18
N ASP A 139 4.23 26.34 17.04
CA ASP A 139 2.80 26.06 16.87
C ASP A 139 2.53 24.58 16.47
N LEU A 140 3.46 23.95 15.74
CA LEU A 140 3.32 22.59 15.21
C LEU A 140 3.76 21.48 16.19
N ALA A 141 4.73 21.79 17.04
CA ALA A 141 5.35 20.88 17.99
C ALA A 141 5.80 21.66 19.23
N PRO A 142 4.87 22.08 20.11
CA PRO A 142 5.17 22.92 21.27
C PRO A 142 6.11 22.25 22.28
N ASP A 143 6.13 20.91 22.29
CA ASP A 143 7.00 20.11 23.17
C ASP A 143 8.37 19.79 22.53
N ALA A 144 8.64 20.22 21.30
CA ALA A 144 9.91 19.98 20.64
C ALA A 144 11.00 20.93 21.16
N ASP A 145 12.19 20.37 21.40
CA ASP A 145 13.39 21.15 21.72
C ASP A 145 13.91 21.85 20.45
N LEU A 146 13.63 23.15 20.33
CA LEU A 146 14.00 23.93 19.14
C LEU A 146 15.51 24.09 19.00
N ASP A 147 16.26 24.09 20.10
CA ASP A 147 17.71 24.18 20.11
C ASP A 147 18.35 22.92 19.50
N ALA A 148 17.64 21.79 19.51
CA ALA A 148 18.09 20.57 18.86
C ALA A 148 18.18 20.68 17.32
N PHE A 149 17.47 21.63 16.70
CA PHE A 149 17.52 21.89 15.25
C PHE A 149 18.60 22.90 14.86
N ASP A 150 19.23 23.57 15.83
CA ASP A 150 20.39 24.42 15.57
C ASP A 150 21.65 23.55 15.45
N ALA A 151 22.25 23.55 14.26
CA ALA A 151 23.46 22.79 14.00
C ALA A 151 24.67 23.33 14.78
N GLU A 152 24.71 24.62 15.12
CA GLU A 152 25.81 25.24 15.86
C GLU A 152 25.78 24.89 17.34
N GLN A 153 24.59 24.64 17.89
CA GLN A 153 24.40 24.17 19.27
C GLN A 153 24.67 22.66 19.42
N ALA A 154 24.82 21.94 18.32
CA ALA A 154 25.09 20.50 18.35
C ALA A 154 26.56 20.21 18.72
N PRO A 155 26.84 19.03 19.32
CA PRO A 155 28.20 18.53 19.45
C PRO A 155 28.91 18.55 18.09
N GLU A 156 30.23 18.79 18.09
CA GLU A 156 31.02 18.95 16.86
C GLU A 156 30.85 17.77 15.89
N THR A 157 30.78 16.55 16.43
CA THR A 157 30.56 15.31 15.67
C THR A 157 29.18 15.23 15.00
N CYS A 158 28.20 15.99 15.48
CA CYS A 158 26.82 15.97 15.03
C CYS A 158 26.47 17.14 14.09
N ARG A 159 27.25 18.23 14.06
CA ARG A 159 26.87 19.47 13.36
C ARG A 159 26.55 19.27 11.89
N ALA A 160 27.42 18.58 11.16
CA ALA A 160 27.21 18.30 9.73
C ALA A 160 25.93 17.49 9.49
N THR A 161 25.66 16.50 10.34
CA THR A 161 24.44 15.68 10.29
C THR A 161 23.21 16.53 10.60
N ARG A 162 23.24 17.36 11.65
CA ARG A 162 22.11 18.24 12.01
C ARG A 162 21.81 19.26 10.92
N ALA A 163 22.84 19.88 10.35
CA ALA A 163 22.72 20.78 9.22
C ALA A 163 22.06 20.09 8.00
N ALA A 164 22.43 18.85 7.71
CA ALA A 164 21.82 18.08 6.62
C ALA A 164 20.37 17.69 6.89
N ILE A 165 20.02 17.31 8.14
CA ILE A 165 18.64 16.96 8.54
C ILE A 165 17.69 18.14 8.26
N VAL A 166 18.06 19.34 8.72
CA VAL A 166 17.17 20.52 8.63
C VAL A 166 17.01 21.05 7.20
N LEU A 167 17.95 20.73 6.29
CA LEU A 167 17.81 21.03 4.85
C LEU A 167 16.92 20.03 4.10
N GLY A 168 16.59 18.91 4.74
CA GLY A 168 15.62 17.92 4.27
C GLY A 168 16.19 16.52 4.06
N GLU A 169 15.29 15.54 4.09
CA GLU A 169 15.64 14.11 4.09
C GLU A 169 16.44 13.68 2.85
N ALA A 170 16.15 14.24 1.68
CA ALA A 170 16.92 13.94 0.46
C ALA A 170 18.39 14.36 0.57
N VAL A 171 18.70 15.46 1.26
CA VAL A 171 20.08 15.93 1.47
C VAL A 171 20.78 15.04 2.49
N ALA A 172 20.12 14.73 3.61
CA ALA A 172 20.64 13.84 4.63
C ALA A 172 20.90 12.42 4.09
N ARG A 173 20.08 11.93 3.15
CA ARG A 173 20.26 10.64 2.49
C ARG A 173 21.25 10.68 1.34
N ALA A 174 21.60 11.82 0.76
CA ALA A 174 22.57 11.88 -0.34
C ALA A 174 24.01 11.67 0.15
N ASP A 175 24.35 12.18 1.34
CA ASP A 175 25.70 12.11 1.91
C ASP A 175 25.95 10.79 2.69
N PRO A 176 26.90 9.93 2.26
CA PRO A 176 27.25 8.69 2.96
C PRO A 176 27.71 8.89 4.41
N ALA A 177 28.40 9.99 4.71
CA ALA A 177 28.90 10.27 6.06
C ALA A 177 27.75 10.60 7.02
N VAL A 178 26.76 11.37 6.55
CA VAL A 178 25.53 11.67 7.30
C VAL A 178 24.72 10.39 7.53
N ARG A 179 24.58 9.52 6.52
CA ARG A 179 23.92 8.21 6.67
C ARG A 179 24.62 7.32 7.70
N GLY A 180 25.95 7.23 7.63
CA GLY A 180 26.75 6.46 8.60
C GLY A 180 26.61 7.00 10.03
N HIS A 181 26.59 8.33 10.19
CA HIS A 181 26.39 8.95 11.50
C HIS A 181 24.98 8.71 12.05
N LEU A 182 23.93 8.81 11.21
CA LEU A 182 22.55 8.52 11.62
C LEU A 182 22.36 7.05 12.06
N ALA A 183 23.13 6.11 11.51
CA ALA A 183 23.08 4.71 11.96
C ALA A 183 23.62 4.53 13.39
N LEU A 184 24.57 5.38 13.81
CA LEU A 184 25.30 5.24 15.08
C LEU A 184 24.80 6.19 16.18
N CYS A 185 24.24 7.35 15.84
CA CYS A 185 23.86 8.39 16.80
C CYS A 185 22.35 8.44 17.04
N GLU A 186 21.90 8.02 18.23
CA GLU A 186 20.49 8.05 18.62
C GLU A 186 19.92 9.48 18.72
N SER A 187 20.69 10.44 19.23
CA SER A 187 20.28 11.85 19.31
C SER A 187 19.95 12.42 17.94
N CYS A 188 20.82 12.21 16.94
CA CYS A 188 20.56 12.67 15.58
C CYS A 188 19.37 11.95 14.93
N ARG A 189 19.08 10.68 15.29
CA ARG A 189 17.87 9.98 14.85
C ARG A 189 16.60 10.55 15.48
N ALA A 190 16.63 10.97 16.75
CA ALA A 190 15.52 11.65 17.39
C ALA A 190 15.21 12.98 16.68
N VAL A 191 16.22 13.82 16.49
CA VAL A 191 16.09 15.10 15.75
C VAL A 191 15.55 14.89 14.34
N ALA A 192 16.02 13.86 13.62
CA ALA A 192 15.52 13.54 12.29
C ALA A 192 14.03 13.13 12.29
N ARG A 193 13.56 12.42 13.32
CA ARG A 193 12.14 12.07 13.47
C ARG A 193 11.30 13.30 13.78
N ASP A 194 11.74 14.14 14.71
CA ASP A 194 11.01 15.34 15.12
C ASP A 194 10.92 16.34 13.97
N TRP A 195 12.01 16.54 13.23
CA TRP A 195 12.03 17.37 12.03
C TRP A 195 11.07 16.84 10.96
N ARG A 196 11.05 15.52 10.71
CA ARG A 196 10.09 14.91 9.77
C ARG A 196 8.65 15.13 10.22
N ASN A 197 8.37 14.99 11.51
CA ASN A 197 7.04 15.23 12.08
C ASN A 197 6.58 16.68 11.88
N ILE A 198 7.46 17.67 12.14
CA ILE A 198 7.18 19.09 11.92
C ILE A 198 6.89 19.34 10.43
N ALA A 199 7.76 18.84 9.54
CA ALA A 199 7.60 19.02 8.10
C ALA A 199 6.28 18.40 7.58
N THR A 200 5.95 17.17 7.99
CA THR A 200 4.71 16.50 7.58
C THR A 200 3.46 17.19 8.12
N ARG A 201 3.47 17.67 9.38
CA ARG A 201 2.34 18.43 9.94
C ARG A 201 2.15 19.76 9.24
N ALA A 202 3.24 20.48 8.94
CA ALA A 202 3.19 21.72 8.17
C ALA A 202 2.58 21.50 6.78
N GLU A 203 3.09 20.49 6.06
CA GLU A 203 2.59 20.10 4.74
C GLU A 203 1.10 19.77 4.79
N TYR A 204 0.70 18.87 5.69
CA TYR A 204 -0.69 18.44 5.84
C TYR A 204 -1.59 19.63 6.14
N THR A 205 -1.19 20.52 7.05
CA THR A 205 -1.97 21.70 7.43
C THR A 205 -2.18 22.65 6.26
N VAL A 206 -1.12 22.98 5.51
CA VAL A 206 -1.22 23.85 4.34
C VAL A 206 -2.08 23.20 3.24
N ARG A 207 -1.89 21.90 3.01
CA ARG A 207 -2.60 21.15 1.99
C ARG A 207 -4.09 21.01 2.29
N ASP A 208 -4.45 20.75 3.54
CA ASP A 208 -5.83 20.63 3.98
C ASP A 208 -6.57 21.96 3.85
N ALA A 209 -5.93 23.07 4.29
CA ALA A 209 -6.50 24.41 4.16
C ALA A 209 -6.74 24.84 2.71
N LEU A 210 -5.89 24.40 1.77
CA LEU A 210 -5.99 24.73 0.35
C LEU A 210 -6.82 23.70 -0.45
N ARG A 211 -7.26 22.60 0.15
CA ARG A 211 -7.94 21.49 -0.54
C ARG A 211 -9.24 21.90 -1.22
N THR A 212 -10.00 22.77 -0.57
CA THR A 212 -11.30 23.26 -1.06
C THR A 212 -11.17 24.40 -2.06
N VAL A 213 -9.97 25.01 -2.16
CA VAL A 213 -9.67 26.05 -3.14
C VAL A 213 -9.47 25.40 -4.51
N ARG A 214 -10.30 25.81 -5.48
CA ARG A 214 -10.24 25.38 -6.88
C ARG A 214 -10.27 26.56 -7.81
N LEU A 215 -9.63 26.43 -8.96
CA LEU A 215 -9.71 27.42 -10.02
C LEU A 215 -11.11 27.34 -10.64
N SER A 216 -11.91 28.40 -10.52
CA SER A 216 -13.24 28.43 -11.14
C SER A 216 -13.14 28.45 -12.66
N ASP A 217 -14.10 27.84 -13.35
CA ASP A 217 -14.14 27.80 -14.81
C ASP A 217 -14.13 29.21 -15.44
N GLU A 218 -14.76 30.19 -14.78
CA GLU A 218 -14.74 31.59 -15.20
C GLU A 218 -13.34 32.21 -15.09
N LEU A 219 -12.62 31.97 -14.00
CA LEU A 219 -11.26 32.45 -13.86
C LEU A 219 -10.30 31.71 -14.80
N ALA A 220 -10.44 30.39 -14.96
CA ALA A 220 -9.68 29.61 -15.93
C ALA A 220 -9.87 30.15 -17.36
N ALA A 221 -11.10 30.43 -17.77
CA ALA A 221 -11.41 31.01 -19.07
C ALA A 221 -10.78 32.40 -19.25
N ARG A 222 -10.81 33.26 -18.22
CA ARG A 222 -10.14 34.57 -18.25
C ARG A 222 -8.62 34.46 -18.36
N VAL A 223 -8.01 33.51 -17.63
CA VAL A 223 -6.56 33.26 -17.68
C VAL A 223 -6.14 32.70 -19.04
N LEU A 224 -6.90 31.75 -19.60
CA LEU A 224 -6.65 31.22 -20.95
C LEU A 224 -6.82 32.30 -22.03
N ALA A 225 -7.89 33.10 -21.95
CA ALA A 225 -8.10 34.21 -22.88
C ALA A 225 -6.97 35.24 -22.82
N ALA A 226 -6.40 35.46 -21.64
CA ALA A 226 -5.24 36.32 -21.44
C ALA A 226 -3.92 35.71 -21.94
N ALA A 227 -3.82 34.37 -22.02
CA ALA A 227 -2.64 33.67 -22.55
C ALA A 227 -2.65 33.50 -24.07
N THR A 228 -3.81 33.59 -24.73
CA THR A 228 -3.90 33.53 -26.19
C THR A 228 -3.69 34.91 -26.83
N PRO A 229 -2.77 35.08 -27.79
CA PRO A 229 -2.66 36.32 -28.54
C PRO A 229 -3.96 36.55 -29.34
N ASP A 230 -4.49 37.77 -29.27
CA ASP A 230 -5.76 38.13 -29.90
C ASP A 230 -5.58 38.26 -31.42
N THR A 231 -5.60 37.13 -32.13
CA THR A 231 -5.43 37.04 -33.59
C THR A 231 -6.73 37.30 -34.36
N ARG A 232 -7.78 37.79 -33.70
CA ARG A 232 -9.11 37.95 -34.29
C ARG A 232 -9.19 39.23 -35.13
N SER A 233 -9.56 39.08 -36.40
CA SER A 233 -9.85 40.20 -37.30
C SER A 233 -10.99 41.08 -36.77
N PRO A 234 -11.01 42.40 -37.08
CA PRO A 234 -12.00 43.35 -36.56
C PRO A 234 -13.46 42.94 -36.82
N VAL A 235 -13.70 42.16 -37.88
CA VAL A 235 -15.03 41.62 -38.24
C VAL A 235 -15.55 40.60 -37.22
N ARG A 236 -14.66 39.75 -36.65
CA ARG A 236 -15.05 38.76 -35.63
C ARG A 236 -15.32 39.38 -34.25
N ARG A 237 -14.69 40.53 -33.93
CA ARG A 237 -15.03 41.32 -32.73
C ARG A 237 -16.45 41.87 -32.78
N PHE A 238 -16.91 42.25 -33.97
CA PHE A 238 -18.27 42.76 -34.17
C PHE A 238 -19.34 41.66 -34.02
N LEU A 239 -19.05 40.44 -34.51
CA LEU A 239 -19.93 39.27 -34.39
C LEU A 239 -20.00 38.67 -32.97
N ALA A 240 -18.98 38.89 -32.14
CA ALA A 240 -18.97 38.44 -30.74
C ALA A 240 -19.70 39.40 -29.78
N GLY A 241 -20.16 40.54 -30.27
CA GLY A 241 -20.88 41.53 -29.46
C GLY A 241 -22.22 41.00 -28.92
N PRO A 242 -22.65 41.46 -27.73
CA PRO A 242 -23.94 41.06 -27.13
C PRO A 242 -25.14 41.38 -28.04
N TRP A 243 -24.99 42.34 -28.95
CA TRP A 243 -26.00 42.73 -29.93
C TRP A 243 -26.13 41.72 -31.07
N ALA A 244 -25.02 41.17 -31.57
CA ALA A 244 -25.02 40.14 -32.62
C ALA A 244 -25.50 38.78 -32.10
N ARG A 245 -25.17 38.40 -30.85
CA ARG A 245 -25.72 37.20 -30.19
C ARG A 245 -27.24 37.26 -30.02
N ARG A 246 -27.81 38.44 -29.77
CA ARG A 246 -29.28 38.62 -29.65
C ARG A 246 -30.01 38.48 -30.99
N ALA A 247 -29.36 38.80 -32.11
CA ALA A 247 -29.93 38.65 -33.45
C ALA A 247 -29.72 37.25 -34.06
N LEU A 248 -28.60 36.58 -33.75
CA LEU A 248 -28.27 35.27 -34.31
C LEU A 248 -28.96 34.10 -33.61
N LEU A 249 -29.24 34.20 -32.30
CA LEU A 249 -29.93 33.13 -31.56
C LEU A 249 -31.32 32.77 -32.12
N PRO A 250 -32.23 33.73 -32.38
CA PRO A 250 -33.56 33.40 -32.92
C PRO A 250 -33.47 32.82 -34.34
N LEU A 251 -32.48 33.22 -35.12
CA LEU A 251 -32.28 32.74 -36.49
C LEU A 251 -31.67 31.33 -36.51
N ALA A 252 -30.74 31.04 -35.59
CA ALA A 252 -30.21 29.69 -35.39
C ALA A 252 -31.28 28.73 -34.84
N VAL A 253 -32.15 29.19 -33.92
CA VAL A 253 -33.28 28.39 -33.42
C VAL A 253 -34.30 28.11 -34.52
N LEU A 254 -34.62 29.09 -35.38
CA LEU A 254 -35.50 28.87 -36.54
C LEU A 254 -34.92 27.88 -37.54
N VAL A 255 -33.61 27.93 -37.80
CA VAL A 255 -32.91 26.96 -38.66
C VAL A 255 -32.86 25.57 -38.01
N LEU A 256 -32.67 25.50 -36.69
CA LEU A 256 -32.67 24.24 -35.94
C LEU A 256 -34.05 23.58 -35.93
N VAL A 257 -35.12 24.37 -35.78
CA VAL A 257 -36.52 23.90 -35.89
C VAL A 257 -36.81 23.44 -37.32
N ALA A 258 -36.32 24.15 -38.34
CA ALA A 258 -36.46 23.71 -39.74
C ALA A 258 -35.69 22.42 -40.05
N LEU A 259 -34.54 22.18 -39.40
CA LEU A 259 -33.76 20.94 -39.51
C LEU A 259 -34.35 19.77 -38.72
N LEU A 260 -34.99 20.02 -37.58
CA LEU A 260 -35.62 18.99 -36.74
C LEU A 260 -36.96 18.49 -37.28
N VAL A 261 -37.67 19.30 -38.08
CA VAL A 261 -38.95 18.93 -38.70
C VAL A 261 -38.74 18.30 -40.09
N TRP A 262 -37.50 18.23 -40.59
CA TRP A 262 -37.19 17.60 -41.87
C TRP A 262 -37.20 16.06 -41.74
N PRO A 263 -38.04 15.33 -42.49
CA PRO A 263 -38.18 13.90 -42.31
C PRO A 263 -36.96 13.21 -42.93
N ARG A 264 -36.11 12.60 -42.10
CA ARG A 264 -35.13 11.60 -42.55
C ARG A 264 -35.49 10.25 -41.98
N GLY A 265 -35.74 9.33 -42.91
CA GLY A 265 -36.09 7.95 -42.65
C GLY A 265 -34.95 7.11 -42.09
N ASN A 266 -35.40 6.02 -41.46
CA ASN A 266 -34.71 4.85 -40.93
C ASN A 266 -33.80 5.04 -39.71
N PRO A 267 -34.22 4.53 -38.53
CA PRO A 267 -33.26 4.20 -37.48
C PRO A 267 -32.45 2.98 -37.94
N GLU A 268 -31.14 3.14 -38.06
CA GLU A 268 -30.23 2.00 -37.95
C GLU A 268 -30.45 1.38 -36.56
N ALA A 269 -30.92 0.14 -36.58
CA ALA A 269 -30.99 -0.69 -35.40
C ALA A 269 -29.59 -0.77 -34.79
N GLY A 270 -29.46 -0.34 -33.53
CA GLY A 270 -28.27 -0.61 -32.74
C GLY A 270 -27.97 -2.10 -32.81
N GLU A 271 -26.76 -2.42 -33.23
CA GLU A 271 -26.24 -3.78 -33.35
C GLU A 271 -26.40 -4.48 -31.99
N VAL A 272 -27.41 -5.34 -31.90
CA VAL A 272 -27.62 -6.22 -30.74
C VAL A 272 -26.47 -7.21 -30.79
N VAL A 273 -25.42 -6.92 -30.02
CA VAL A 273 -24.33 -7.87 -29.74
C VAL A 273 -24.99 -9.17 -29.28
N ALA A 274 -24.79 -10.24 -30.06
CA ALA A 274 -25.36 -11.54 -29.79
C ALA A 274 -25.09 -11.97 -28.33
N PRO A 275 -26.05 -12.62 -27.65
CA PRO A 275 -25.85 -13.08 -26.29
C PRO A 275 -24.71 -14.11 -26.28
N VAL A 276 -23.54 -13.71 -25.77
CA VAL A 276 -22.46 -14.64 -25.43
C VAL A 276 -23.06 -15.66 -24.46
N PRO A 277 -22.96 -16.97 -24.73
CA PRO A 277 -23.55 -18.00 -23.88
C PRO A 277 -23.06 -17.84 -22.44
N SER A 278 -23.99 -17.61 -21.52
CA SER A 278 -23.70 -17.56 -20.08
C SER A 278 -23.37 -18.96 -19.59
N LEU A 279 -22.09 -19.23 -19.32
CA LEU A 279 -21.74 -20.37 -18.48
C LEU A 279 -22.44 -20.22 -17.11
N PRO A 280 -22.83 -21.34 -16.47
CA PRO A 280 -23.31 -21.30 -15.09
C PRO A 280 -22.30 -20.60 -14.17
N LEU A 281 -22.79 -19.81 -13.21
CA LEU A 281 -21.93 -19.04 -12.29
C LEU A 281 -20.94 -19.92 -11.52
N SER A 282 -21.35 -21.13 -11.12
CA SER A 282 -20.50 -22.12 -10.45
C SER A 282 -19.36 -22.63 -11.35
N GLU A 283 -19.62 -22.73 -12.66
CA GLU A 283 -18.59 -23.12 -13.63
C GLU A 283 -17.58 -21.99 -13.83
N LEU A 284 -18.02 -20.73 -13.88
CA LEU A 284 -17.13 -19.57 -13.91
C LEU A 284 -16.22 -19.51 -12.68
N VAL A 285 -16.75 -19.73 -11.48
CA VAL A 285 -15.96 -19.80 -10.24
C VAL A 285 -14.93 -20.94 -10.30
N THR A 286 -15.32 -22.10 -10.82
CA THR A 286 -14.41 -23.26 -10.96
C THR A 286 -13.28 -22.96 -11.95
N ARG A 287 -13.59 -22.35 -13.10
CA ARG A 287 -12.57 -21.94 -14.08
C ARG A 287 -11.63 -20.89 -13.51
N ALA A 288 -12.16 -19.91 -12.78
CA ALA A 288 -11.36 -18.90 -12.10
C ALA A 288 -10.39 -19.49 -11.08
N GLU A 289 -10.77 -20.54 -10.36
CA GLU A 289 -9.89 -21.27 -9.46
C GLU A 289 -8.75 -22.00 -10.21
N GLN A 290 -9.08 -22.58 -11.36
CA GLN A 290 -8.12 -23.31 -12.20
C GLN A 290 -7.14 -22.38 -12.93
N SER A 291 -7.59 -21.19 -13.34
CA SER A 291 -6.76 -20.22 -14.07
C SER A 291 -5.99 -19.26 -13.16
N LEU A 292 -6.23 -19.27 -11.85
CA LEU A 292 -5.59 -18.35 -10.90
C LEU A 292 -4.07 -18.52 -10.90
N TYR A 293 -3.35 -17.44 -11.23
CA TYR A 293 -1.88 -17.39 -11.36
C TYR A 293 -1.29 -18.27 -12.47
N VAL A 294 -2.12 -18.83 -13.34
CA VAL A 294 -1.67 -19.59 -14.51
C VAL A 294 -1.42 -18.60 -15.65
N PRO A 295 -0.24 -18.61 -16.29
CA PRO A 295 0.02 -17.79 -17.47
C PRO A 295 -1.00 -18.08 -18.57
N ALA A 296 -1.40 -17.05 -19.32
CA ALA A 296 -2.17 -17.24 -20.53
C ALA A 296 -1.39 -18.13 -21.53
N PRO A 297 -2.05 -18.86 -22.45
CA PRO A 297 -1.35 -19.60 -23.50
C PRO A 297 -0.42 -18.67 -24.31
N GLY A 298 0.82 -19.10 -24.53
CA GLY A 298 1.86 -18.30 -25.18
C GLY A 298 3.23 -18.97 -25.04
N GLU A 299 4.27 -18.33 -25.58
CA GLU A 299 5.67 -18.78 -25.51
C GLU A 299 6.51 -17.79 -24.69
N GLY A 300 7.60 -18.27 -24.09
CA GLY A 300 8.52 -17.43 -23.33
C GLY A 300 7.99 -16.96 -21.97
N ILE A 301 8.40 -15.75 -21.59
CA ILE A 301 8.28 -15.23 -20.21
C ILE A 301 7.01 -14.41 -20.07
N TRP A 302 6.12 -14.84 -19.17
CA TRP A 302 4.92 -14.11 -18.81
C TRP A 302 5.11 -13.32 -17.52
N ARG A 303 4.58 -12.08 -17.49
CA ARG A 303 4.45 -11.28 -16.27
C ARG A 303 2.97 -11.00 -15.98
N GLY A 304 2.49 -11.43 -14.81
CA GLY A 304 1.24 -10.99 -14.22
C GLY A 304 1.45 -9.90 -13.15
N SER A 305 0.65 -8.83 -13.19
CA SER A 305 0.64 -7.76 -12.17
C SER A 305 -0.67 -7.80 -11.37
N TYR A 306 -0.56 -7.65 -10.05
CA TYR A 306 -1.66 -7.76 -9.10
C TYR A 306 -1.60 -6.64 -8.07
N LEU A 307 -2.78 -6.17 -7.65
CA LEU A 307 -2.94 -5.29 -6.51
C LEU A 307 -3.65 -6.07 -5.40
N ILE A 308 -3.06 -6.09 -4.21
CA ILE A 308 -3.55 -6.91 -3.09
C ILE A 308 -3.60 -6.04 -1.84
N ARG A 309 -4.76 -5.91 -1.22
CA ARG A 309 -4.89 -5.28 0.09
C ARG A 309 -4.49 -6.28 1.17
N TRP A 310 -3.49 -5.93 1.96
CA TRP A 310 -2.99 -6.77 3.04
C TRP A 310 -3.06 -6.05 4.37
N THR A 311 -3.46 -6.78 5.42
CA THR A 311 -3.44 -6.28 6.79
C THR A 311 -2.30 -6.95 7.56
N PHE A 312 -1.42 -6.15 8.15
CA PHE A 312 -0.26 -6.59 8.92
C PHE A 312 -0.65 -6.99 10.35
N ALA A 313 0.32 -7.55 11.09
CA ALA A 313 0.08 -8.04 12.44
C ALA A 313 -0.25 -6.93 13.44
N ASP A 314 0.25 -5.71 13.18
CA ASP A 314 -0.04 -4.48 13.94
C ASP A 314 -1.39 -3.84 13.55
N GLN A 315 -2.22 -4.55 12.78
CA GLN A 315 -3.52 -4.11 12.26
C GLN A 315 -3.46 -2.96 11.25
N THR A 316 -2.27 -2.48 10.89
CA THR A 316 -2.12 -1.55 9.76
C THR A 316 -2.41 -2.28 8.46
N TYR A 317 -2.87 -1.56 7.44
CA TYR A 317 -3.08 -2.13 6.12
C TYR A 317 -2.28 -1.36 5.07
N ALA A 318 -1.88 -2.09 4.02
CA ALA A 318 -1.31 -1.50 2.82
C ALA A 318 -1.87 -2.15 1.58
N ASN A 319 -1.82 -1.39 0.48
CA ASN A 319 -1.98 -1.97 -0.85
C ASN A 319 -0.60 -2.41 -1.32
N LEU A 320 -0.50 -3.70 -1.63
CA LEU A 320 0.71 -4.34 -2.11
C LEU A 320 0.58 -4.58 -3.61
N ARG A 321 1.63 -4.25 -4.34
CA ARG A 321 1.79 -4.65 -5.74
C ARG A 321 2.51 -5.99 -5.78
N GLY A 322 1.81 -7.01 -6.25
CA GLY A 322 2.35 -8.33 -6.53
C GLY A 322 2.73 -8.41 -8.01
N ASP A 323 3.96 -8.82 -8.29
CA ASP A 323 4.38 -9.16 -9.65
C ASP A 323 4.88 -10.61 -9.69
N LEU A 324 4.40 -11.36 -10.68
CA LEU A 324 4.71 -12.77 -10.90
C LEU A 324 5.28 -12.92 -12.30
N TRP A 325 6.52 -13.39 -12.41
CA TRP A 325 7.15 -13.76 -13.67
C TRP A 325 7.32 -15.27 -13.73
N ILE A 326 6.93 -15.87 -14.86
CA ILE A 326 7.05 -17.31 -15.12
C ILE A 326 7.62 -17.48 -16.53
N ASP A 327 8.76 -18.15 -16.63
CA ASP A 327 9.28 -18.69 -17.89
C ASP A 327 8.62 -20.06 -18.12
N ARG A 328 7.80 -20.16 -19.18
CA ARG A 328 7.05 -21.37 -19.51
C ARG A 328 7.93 -22.51 -19.99
N ASP A 329 9.09 -22.19 -20.55
CA ASP A 329 9.96 -23.14 -21.23
C ASP A 329 11.06 -23.65 -20.31
N ARG A 330 11.58 -22.78 -19.43
CA ARG A 330 12.77 -23.06 -18.61
C ARG A 330 12.49 -23.21 -17.13
N GLY A 331 11.25 -22.98 -16.68
CA GLY A 331 10.88 -23.11 -15.27
C GLY A 331 11.42 -21.98 -14.37
N GLN A 332 12.05 -20.95 -14.92
CA GLN A 332 12.44 -19.80 -14.11
C GLN A 332 11.20 -19.08 -13.59
N HIS A 333 11.23 -18.62 -12.34
CA HIS A 333 10.14 -17.82 -11.81
C HIS A 333 10.65 -16.74 -10.86
N ARG A 334 9.91 -15.65 -10.80
CA ARG A 334 10.12 -14.58 -9.83
C ARG A 334 8.77 -14.20 -9.22
N VAL A 335 8.70 -14.18 -7.90
CA VAL A 335 7.56 -13.70 -7.13
C VAL A 335 8.03 -12.49 -6.34
N GLN A 336 7.34 -11.37 -6.47
CA GLN A 336 7.71 -10.16 -5.76
C GLN A 336 6.47 -9.46 -5.23
N LEU A 337 6.53 -9.03 -3.97
CA LEU A 337 5.47 -8.29 -3.32
C LEU A 337 6.06 -7.02 -2.71
N VAL A 338 5.67 -5.85 -3.23
CA VAL A 338 6.15 -4.54 -2.79
C VAL A 338 4.99 -3.66 -2.34
N HIS A 339 5.27 -2.61 -1.57
CA HIS A 339 4.27 -1.57 -1.31
C HIS A 339 3.90 -0.85 -2.61
N GLN A 340 2.62 -0.49 -2.81
CA GLN A 340 2.17 0.21 -4.02
C GLN A 340 2.89 1.55 -4.25
N GLN A 341 3.30 2.23 -3.17
CA GLN A 341 4.04 3.50 -3.24
C GLN A 341 5.56 3.31 -3.39
N GLY A 342 6.05 2.08 -3.60
CA GLY A 342 7.47 1.77 -3.67
C GLY A 342 8.10 1.46 -2.30
N GLY A 343 9.41 1.17 -2.31
CA GLY A 343 10.15 0.67 -1.14
C GLY A 343 10.64 -0.77 -1.33
N GLY A 344 11.34 -1.33 -0.34
CA GLY A 344 11.83 -2.71 -0.38
C GLY A 344 10.71 -3.75 -0.47
N PRO A 345 10.98 -4.94 -1.01
CA PRO A 345 9.97 -6.00 -1.09
C PRO A 345 9.63 -6.53 0.31
N TYR A 346 8.34 -6.72 0.55
CA TYR A 346 7.85 -7.48 1.71
C TYR A 346 8.16 -8.96 1.55
N GLU A 347 8.03 -9.48 0.34
CA GLU A 347 8.38 -10.83 -0.06
C GLU A 347 9.05 -10.83 -1.42
N PHE A 348 10.10 -11.62 -1.55
CA PHE A 348 10.84 -11.83 -2.79
C PHE A 348 11.25 -13.30 -2.88
N GLN A 349 10.93 -13.93 -4.01
CA GLN A 349 11.42 -15.25 -4.39
C GLN A 349 11.90 -15.18 -5.84
N LEU A 350 13.08 -15.73 -6.10
CA LEU A 350 13.61 -15.91 -7.45
C LEU A 350 14.13 -17.33 -7.58
N PHE A 351 13.84 -17.99 -8.69
CA PHE A 351 14.45 -19.24 -9.10
C PHE A 351 15.01 -19.04 -10.50
N ASP A 352 16.32 -19.19 -10.67
CA ASP A 352 16.98 -19.03 -11.98
C ASP A 352 17.17 -20.38 -12.71
N ARG A 353 17.68 -20.28 -13.94
CA ARG A 353 17.98 -21.45 -14.78
C ARG A 353 19.15 -22.30 -14.27
N ASN A 354 19.96 -21.78 -13.36
CA ASN A 354 21.11 -22.48 -12.81
C ASN A 354 20.72 -23.30 -11.55
N GLY A 355 19.45 -23.29 -11.16
CA GLY A 355 18.96 -23.96 -9.95
C GLY A 355 19.24 -23.16 -8.68
N GLN A 356 19.56 -21.87 -8.79
CA GLN A 356 19.69 -21.00 -7.62
C GLN A 356 18.31 -20.49 -7.23
N ALA A 357 17.97 -20.64 -5.96
CA ALA A 357 16.76 -20.07 -5.38
C ALA A 357 17.13 -19.02 -4.33
N TRP A 358 16.65 -17.79 -4.51
CA TRP A 358 16.81 -16.69 -3.57
C TRP A 358 15.47 -16.42 -2.91
N TYR A 359 15.51 -16.18 -1.61
CA TYR A 359 14.33 -15.84 -0.84
C TYR A 359 14.64 -14.69 0.12
N ALA A 360 13.77 -13.68 0.13
CA ALA A 360 13.82 -12.59 1.10
C ALA A 360 12.44 -12.26 1.64
N LEU A 361 12.39 -11.97 2.94
CA LEU A 361 11.16 -11.64 3.65
C LEU A 361 11.40 -10.56 4.70
N THR A 362 10.55 -9.54 4.70
CA THR A 362 10.55 -8.48 5.72
C THR A 362 9.83 -8.97 6.98
N PRO A 363 10.32 -8.68 8.21
CA PRO A 363 9.72 -9.18 9.45
C PRO A 363 8.26 -8.79 9.65
N ALA A 364 7.88 -7.57 9.24
CA ALA A 364 6.50 -7.09 9.28
C ALA A 364 5.54 -7.97 8.45
N TYR A 365 6.05 -8.67 7.43
CA TYR A 365 5.32 -9.62 6.60
C TYR A 365 5.69 -11.08 6.93
N GLY A 366 6.25 -11.36 8.11
CA GLY A 366 6.76 -12.69 8.52
C GLY A 366 5.70 -13.76 8.84
N ALA A 367 4.47 -13.36 9.14
CA ALA A 367 3.39 -14.28 9.53
C ALA A 367 3.11 -15.44 8.54
N PRO A 368 3.17 -15.25 7.20
CA PRO A 368 2.93 -16.29 6.21
C PRO A 368 4.05 -17.35 6.07
N SER A 369 5.30 -17.04 6.45
CA SER A 369 6.45 -17.96 6.34
C SER A 369 6.76 -18.70 7.64
N GLY A 370 6.17 -18.20 8.75
CA GLY A 370 6.08 -18.72 10.11
C GLY A 370 7.23 -19.57 10.60
N GLY A 371 8.43 -19.00 10.47
CA GLY A 371 9.31 -19.08 11.61
C GLY A 371 8.74 -18.26 12.76
N THR A 372 9.09 -18.63 13.99
CA THR A 372 9.14 -17.72 15.13
C THR A 372 10.24 -16.68 14.87
N VAL A 373 10.01 -15.80 13.90
CA VAL A 373 10.96 -14.75 13.54
C VAL A 373 10.66 -13.55 14.42
N ASP A 374 10.98 -13.68 15.70
CA ASP A 374 11.28 -12.54 16.57
C ASP A 374 12.67 -12.05 16.16
N ARG A 375 12.75 -11.41 14.99
CA ARG A 375 13.99 -10.81 14.51
C ARG A 375 13.70 -9.45 13.92
N ASP A 376 14.45 -8.46 14.39
CA ASP A 376 14.37 -7.07 13.95
C ASP A 376 14.94 -6.84 12.53
N ALA A 377 15.48 -7.88 11.88
CA ALA A 377 16.15 -7.78 10.58
C ALA A 377 15.49 -8.65 9.48
N PRO A 378 15.46 -8.18 8.21
CA PRO A 378 15.01 -8.97 7.06
C PRO A 378 15.77 -10.29 6.93
N LEU A 379 15.03 -11.37 6.67
CA LEU A 379 15.62 -12.68 6.40
C LEU A 379 15.89 -12.82 4.92
N ARG A 380 17.14 -13.11 4.55
CA ARG A 380 17.61 -13.22 3.17
C ARG A 380 18.50 -14.44 3.04
N ILE A 381 18.09 -15.38 2.22
CA ILE A 381 18.83 -16.61 1.98
C ILE A 381 18.91 -16.92 0.50
N TRP A 382 19.95 -17.65 0.12
CA TRP A 382 19.98 -18.31 -1.17
C TRP A 382 20.45 -19.75 -1.02
N ILE A 383 19.94 -20.62 -1.88
CA ILE A 383 20.25 -22.06 -1.90
C ILE A 383 20.49 -22.51 -3.33
N MET A 384 21.24 -23.60 -3.47
CA MET A 384 21.18 -24.45 -4.66
C MET A 384 20.03 -25.44 -4.48
N ALA A 385 19.03 -25.37 -5.35
CA ALA A 385 17.83 -26.19 -5.31
C ALA A 385 17.79 -27.15 -6.51
N ALA A 386 17.34 -28.37 -6.26
CA ALA A 386 17.12 -29.34 -7.33
C ALA A 386 15.91 -28.91 -8.21
N PRO A 387 15.92 -29.20 -9.52
CA PRO A 387 14.84 -28.80 -10.43
C PRO A 387 13.45 -29.29 -9.99
N GLU A 388 13.35 -30.42 -9.30
CA GLU A 388 12.10 -31.01 -8.85
C GLU A 388 11.43 -30.19 -7.73
N ILE A 389 12.22 -29.40 -6.99
CA ILE A 389 11.75 -28.54 -5.90
C ILE A 389 11.13 -27.25 -6.45
N GLN A 390 11.51 -26.83 -7.66
CA GLN A 390 11.08 -25.58 -8.28
C GLN A 390 9.55 -25.38 -8.34
N PRO A 391 8.75 -26.30 -8.92
CA PRO A 391 7.30 -26.11 -8.96
C PRO A 391 6.68 -26.10 -7.56
N ARG A 392 7.23 -26.88 -6.62
CA ARG A 392 6.77 -26.90 -5.22
C ARG A 392 7.05 -25.58 -4.52
N LEU A 393 8.21 -24.97 -4.74
CA LEU A 393 8.56 -23.64 -4.22
C LEU A 393 7.59 -22.57 -4.72
N LEU A 394 7.32 -22.54 -6.02
CA LEU A 394 6.38 -21.57 -6.59
C LEU A 394 4.99 -21.75 -5.98
N GLN A 395 4.49 -22.99 -5.97
CA GLN A 395 3.16 -23.30 -5.46
C GLN A 395 3.05 -22.90 -3.98
N ALA A 396 4.01 -23.32 -3.15
CA ALA A 396 4.01 -23.00 -1.71
C ALA A 396 3.92 -21.49 -1.44
N ARG A 397 4.54 -20.64 -2.26
CA ARG A 397 4.39 -19.18 -2.15
C ARG A 397 2.99 -18.72 -2.52
N LEU A 398 2.47 -19.15 -3.68
CA LEU A 398 1.15 -18.77 -4.17
C LEU A 398 -0.01 -19.23 -3.26
N ASN A 399 0.22 -20.27 -2.46
CA ASN A 399 -0.74 -20.78 -1.47
C ASN A 399 -0.59 -20.18 -0.06
N SER A 400 0.28 -19.18 0.11
CA SER A 400 0.54 -18.54 1.40
C SER A 400 0.38 -17.01 1.33
N GLY A 401 0.17 -16.38 2.50
CA GLY A 401 0.20 -14.93 2.63
C GLY A 401 -0.84 -14.19 1.78
N ALA A 402 -0.45 -13.03 1.24
CA ALA A 402 -1.30 -12.20 0.40
C ALA A 402 -1.72 -12.91 -0.91
N TRP A 403 -0.87 -13.80 -1.43
CA TRP A 403 -1.17 -14.59 -2.64
C TRP A 403 -2.28 -15.62 -2.44
N ALA A 404 -2.49 -16.10 -1.21
CA ALA A 404 -3.54 -17.09 -0.92
C ALA A 404 -4.96 -16.51 -0.90
N VAL A 405 -5.10 -15.18 -0.76
CA VAL A 405 -6.39 -14.50 -0.52
C VAL A 405 -7.43 -14.79 -1.62
N PRO A 406 -7.11 -14.73 -2.93
CA PRO A 406 -8.12 -14.97 -3.96
C PRO A 406 -8.63 -16.40 -3.98
N ARG A 407 -7.72 -17.37 -3.80
CA ARG A 407 -8.09 -18.79 -3.72
C ARG A 407 -9.05 -19.04 -2.56
N ALA A 408 -8.81 -18.43 -1.40
CA ALA A 408 -9.68 -18.56 -0.24
C ALA A 408 -11.10 -18.00 -0.50
N TYR A 409 -11.24 -16.90 -1.24
CA TYR A 409 -12.56 -16.40 -1.66
C TYR A 409 -13.26 -17.28 -2.68
N LEU A 410 -12.53 -17.82 -3.65
CA LEU A 410 -13.09 -18.75 -4.63
C LEU A 410 -13.59 -20.04 -3.94
N LEU A 411 -12.88 -20.54 -2.93
CA LEU A 411 -13.33 -21.67 -2.13
C LEU A 411 -14.62 -21.37 -1.35
N GLN A 412 -14.76 -20.17 -0.78
CA GLN A 412 -16.04 -19.76 -0.16
C GLN A 412 -17.18 -19.70 -1.18
N ALA A 413 -16.90 -19.18 -2.38
CA ALA A 413 -17.89 -19.08 -3.44
C ALA A 413 -18.42 -20.45 -3.88
N ARG A 414 -17.58 -21.50 -3.85
CA ARG A 414 -17.98 -22.87 -4.25
C ARG A 414 -19.05 -23.49 -3.36
N SER A 415 -19.11 -23.10 -2.09
CA SER A 415 -20.10 -23.62 -1.13
C SER A 415 -21.24 -22.63 -0.85
N ALA A 416 -21.22 -21.45 -1.48
CA ALA A 416 -22.20 -20.39 -1.25
C ALA A 416 -23.30 -20.35 -2.32
N GLU A 417 -24.42 -19.72 -1.98
CA GLU A 417 -25.45 -19.36 -2.95
C GLU A 417 -24.95 -18.18 -3.80
N LEU A 418 -24.67 -18.45 -5.08
CA LEU A 418 -24.14 -17.46 -6.03
C LEU A 418 -25.27 -16.67 -6.69
N ARG A 419 -25.09 -15.36 -6.81
CA ARG A 419 -26.00 -14.46 -7.53
C ARG A 419 -25.24 -13.63 -8.55
N SER A 420 -25.81 -13.45 -9.73
CA SER A 420 -25.29 -12.45 -10.67
C SER A 420 -25.71 -11.06 -10.22
N TRP A 421 -24.77 -10.12 -10.26
CA TRP A 421 -24.96 -8.69 -10.00
C TRP A 421 -24.88 -7.86 -11.30
N GLY A 422 -24.83 -8.55 -12.45
CA GLY A 422 -24.76 -7.94 -13.77
C GLY A 422 -23.39 -8.09 -14.44
N ARG A 423 -23.33 -7.58 -15.66
CA ARG A 423 -22.14 -7.59 -16.51
C ARG A 423 -21.58 -6.20 -16.64
N ARG A 424 -20.26 -6.10 -16.67
CA ARG A 424 -19.55 -4.87 -17.00
C ARG A 424 -18.50 -5.14 -18.07
N GLN A 425 -18.23 -4.14 -18.89
CA GLN A 425 -17.07 -4.16 -19.76
C GLN A 425 -15.87 -3.56 -19.03
N SER A 426 -14.74 -4.23 -19.10
CA SER A 426 -13.45 -3.77 -18.57
C SER A 426 -12.78 -2.80 -19.54
N ASP A 427 -11.77 -2.05 -19.06
CA ASP A 427 -11.00 -1.09 -19.86
C ASP A 427 -10.26 -1.76 -21.04
N ASP A 428 -9.92 -3.05 -20.90
CA ASP A 428 -9.33 -3.91 -21.95
C ASP A 428 -10.37 -4.52 -22.91
N GLY A 429 -11.64 -4.12 -22.79
CA GLY A 429 -12.74 -4.60 -23.61
C GLY A 429 -13.32 -5.95 -23.20
N ALA A 430 -12.73 -6.62 -22.19
CA ALA A 430 -13.21 -7.91 -21.70
C ALA A 430 -14.60 -7.77 -21.04
N GLN A 431 -15.50 -8.73 -21.30
CA GLN A 431 -16.78 -8.80 -20.61
C GLN A 431 -16.61 -9.53 -19.28
N LEU A 432 -16.97 -8.87 -18.19
CA LEU A 432 -16.86 -9.39 -16.83
C LEU A 432 -18.26 -9.66 -16.27
N GLU A 433 -18.47 -10.87 -15.77
CA GLU A 433 -19.62 -11.23 -14.95
C GLU A 433 -19.30 -10.92 -13.50
N VAL A 434 -20.14 -10.13 -12.83
CA VAL A 434 -19.99 -9.83 -11.40
C VAL A 434 -20.83 -10.82 -10.61
N ILE A 435 -20.18 -11.73 -9.91
CA ILE A 435 -20.79 -12.78 -9.09
C ILE A 435 -20.71 -12.38 -7.63
N GLY A 436 -21.86 -12.23 -6.98
CA GLY A 436 -21.97 -11.91 -5.57
C GLY A 436 -22.42 -13.10 -4.73
N PHE A 437 -21.85 -13.24 -3.54
CA PHE A 437 -22.30 -14.21 -2.53
C PHE A 437 -22.10 -13.66 -1.11
N ARG A 438 -22.86 -14.18 -0.14
CA ARG A 438 -22.65 -13.85 1.27
C ARG A 438 -21.56 -14.76 1.83
N GLY A 439 -20.47 -14.16 2.28
CA GLY A 439 -19.29 -14.87 2.77
C GLY A 439 -18.72 -14.20 4.01
N THR A 440 -17.59 -14.71 4.48
CA THR A 440 -16.86 -14.12 5.59
C THR A 440 -15.69 -13.30 5.04
N SER A 441 -15.53 -12.08 5.56
CA SER A 441 -14.39 -11.24 5.21
C SER A 441 -13.08 -11.85 5.72
N LEU A 442 -12.12 -12.06 4.81
CA LEU A 442 -10.76 -12.48 5.13
C LEU A 442 -9.88 -11.32 5.61
N LEU A 443 -10.31 -10.07 5.48
CA LEU A 443 -9.61 -8.89 6.00
C LEU A 443 -10.06 -8.52 7.42
N GLY A 444 -11.22 -9.01 7.85
CA GLY A 444 -11.79 -8.78 9.18
C GLY A 444 -11.19 -9.66 10.27
N LEU A 445 -11.79 -9.57 11.46
CA LEU A 445 -11.57 -10.52 12.54
C LEU A 445 -12.09 -11.91 12.11
N PRO A 446 -11.57 -12.99 12.71
CA PRO A 446 -12.17 -14.32 12.57
C PRO A 446 -13.68 -14.28 12.90
N PRO A 447 -14.52 -15.05 12.18
CA PRO A 447 -15.98 -14.90 12.23
C PRO A 447 -16.62 -15.15 13.60
N ASP A 448 -16.00 -15.98 14.42
CA ASP A 448 -16.44 -16.37 15.76
C ASP A 448 -15.60 -15.72 16.87
N ALA A 449 -14.80 -14.70 16.54
CA ALA A 449 -14.08 -13.89 17.51
C ALA A 449 -15.01 -12.88 18.22
N PRO A 450 -14.77 -12.55 19.51
CA PRO A 450 -15.40 -11.41 20.15
C PRO A 450 -15.18 -10.12 19.35
N GLY A 451 -16.22 -9.32 19.15
CA GLY A 451 -16.13 -8.08 18.39
C GLY A 451 -16.15 -8.22 16.86
N ALA A 452 -16.27 -9.44 16.31
CA ALA A 452 -16.39 -9.65 14.86
C ALA A 452 -17.68 -9.07 14.24
N GLY A 453 -18.71 -8.80 15.06
CA GLY A 453 -20.01 -8.29 14.61
C GLY A 453 -20.74 -9.26 13.66
N ASP A 454 -21.65 -8.74 12.82
CA ASP A 454 -22.15 -9.47 11.65
C ASP A 454 -20.98 -9.61 10.63
N ALA A 455 -20.09 -10.57 10.86
CA ALA A 455 -18.90 -10.84 10.04
C ALA A 455 -19.23 -11.25 8.58
N GLY A 456 -20.52 -11.41 8.27
CA GLY A 456 -21.02 -11.66 6.94
C GLY A 456 -20.87 -10.42 6.04
N ALA A 457 -19.93 -10.49 5.10
CA ALA A 457 -19.79 -9.51 4.03
C ALA A 457 -20.42 -10.03 2.74
N THR A 458 -20.89 -9.13 1.88
CA THR A 458 -21.19 -9.52 0.50
C THR A 458 -19.90 -9.44 -0.30
N ILE A 459 -19.46 -10.58 -0.83
CA ILE A 459 -18.25 -10.70 -1.64
C ILE A 459 -18.65 -10.63 -3.11
N LEU A 460 -17.99 -9.78 -3.88
CA LEU A 460 -18.19 -9.65 -5.33
C LEU A 460 -16.92 -10.12 -6.05
N LEU A 461 -17.08 -11.09 -6.94
CA LEU A 461 -16.06 -11.62 -7.83
C LEU A 461 -16.34 -11.12 -9.24
N ALA A 462 -15.40 -10.42 -9.87
CA ALA A 462 -15.51 -10.08 -11.29
C ALA A 462 -14.69 -11.09 -12.11
N ILE A 463 -15.36 -11.91 -12.91
CA ILE A 463 -14.74 -12.98 -13.70
C ILE A 463 -14.97 -12.71 -15.18
N ASP A 464 -13.91 -12.80 -15.98
CA ASP A 464 -13.99 -12.74 -17.43
C ASP A 464 -14.78 -13.93 -17.98
N VAL A 465 -15.88 -13.65 -18.69
CA VAL A 465 -16.79 -14.71 -19.18
C VAL A 465 -16.16 -15.60 -20.23
N THR A 466 -15.15 -15.11 -20.96
CA THR A 466 -14.50 -15.82 -22.05
C THR A 466 -13.33 -16.64 -21.53
N SER A 467 -12.42 -15.99 -20.80
CA SER A 467 -11.19 -16.64 -20.33
C SER A 467 -11.36 -17.38 -19.00
N GLY A 468 -12.43 -17.11 -18.25
CA GLY A 468 -12.60 -17.60 -16.88
C GLY A 468 -11.67 -16.92 -15.88
N THR A 469 -10.89 -15.92 -16.29
CA THR A 469 -9.90 -15.28 -15.43
C THR A 469 -10.58 -14.40 -14.38
N LEU A 470 -10.24 -14.61 -13.10
CA LEU A 470 -10.63 -13.68 -12.04
C LEU A 470 -9.91 -12.34 -12.23
N ARG A 471 -10.68 -11.25 -12.35
CA ARG A 471 -10.15 -9.89 -12.52
C ARG A 471 -10.16 -9.08 -11.23
N GLU A 472 -11.17 -9.25 -10.39
CA GLU A 472 -11.31 -8.42 -9.19
C GLU A 472 -12.10 -9.14 -8.09
N ILE A 473 -11.73 -8.86 -6.84
CA ILE A 473 -12.49 -9.22 -5.63
C ILE A 473 -12.77 -7.95 -4.83
N ARG A 474 -14.05 -7.72 -4.52
CA ARG A 474 -14.51 -6.67 -3.61
C ARG A 474 -15.31 -7.24 -2.45
N GLU A 475 -15.22 -6.56 -1.32
CA GLU A 475 -16.09 -6.77 -0.17
C GLU A 475 -17.00 -5.56 -0.01
N LEU A 476 -18.29 -5.81 0.19
CA LEU A 476 -19.25 -4.85 0.71
C LEU A 476 -19.48 -5.16 2.18
N VAL A 477 -18.99 -4.27 3.05
CA VAL A 477 -19.03 -4.44 4.51
C VAL A 477 -20.03 -3.45 5.09
N GLY A 478 -21.01 -3.97 5.83
CA GLY A 478 -22.09 -3.19 6.44
C GLY A 478 -23.42 -3.96 6.39
N PRO A 479 -24.44 -3.52 7.15
CA PRO A 479 -25.76 -4.13 7.13
C PRO A 479 -26.34 -4.09 5.71
N VAL A 480 -27.06 -5.14 5.31
CA VAL A 480 -27.66 -5.26 3.96
C VAL A 480 -28.64 -4.12 3.68
N ASP A 481 -29.36 -3.67 4.71
CA ASP A 481 -30.35 -2.60 4.63
C ASP A 481 -29.79 -1.21 4.99
N GLY A 482 -28.46 -1.05 5.07
CA GLY A 482 -27.81 0.21 5.47
C GLY A 482 -26.61 0.58 4.60
N GLU A 483 -25.82 1.54 5.07
CA GLU A 483 -24.62 1.99 4.36
C GLU A 483 -23.57 0.88 4.32
N GLN A 484 -23.19 0.47 3.11
CA GLN A 484 -22.14 -0.53 2.88
C GLN A 484 -20.87 0.14 2.35
N VAL A 485 -19.75 -0.16 3.00
CA VAL A 485 -18.43 0.28 2.55
C VAL A 485 -17.89 -0.74 1.55
N SER A 486 -17.71 -0.30 0.30
CA SER A 486 -17.03 -1.09 -0.73
C SER A 486 -15.51 -0.99 -0.59
N ARG A 487 -14.83 -2.13 -0.47
CA ARG A 487 -13.36 -2.21 -0.51
C ARG A 487 -12.87 -3.25 -1.51
N MET A 488 -11.88 -2.87 -2.32
CA MET A 488 -11.16 -3.81 -3.19
C MET A 488 -10.10 -4.56 -2.37
N VAL A 489 -10.11 -5.88 -2.49
CA VAL A 489 -9.23 -6.78 -1.76
C VAL A 489 -8.11 -7.30 -2.65
N TRP A 490 -8.45 -7.63 -3.88
CA TRP A 490 -7.54 -8.16 -4.86
C TRP A 490 -7.97 -7.74 -6.26
N MET A 491 -7.01 -7.42 -7.11
CA MET A 491 -7.25 -7.07 -8.50
C MET A 491 -6.10 -7.55 -9.38
N TYR A 492 -6.44 -8.11 -10.54
CA TYR A 492 -5.48 -8.40 -11.60
C TYR A 492 -5.36 -7.18 -12.52
N GLU A 493 -4.18 -6.53 -12.50
CA GLU A 493 -3.92 -5.35 -13.34
C GLU A 493 -3.63 -5.73 -14.80
N GLY A 494 -3.28 -6.99 -15.06
CA GLY A 494 -3.07 -7.51 -16.40
C GLY A 494 -1.83 -8.38 -16.51
N GLY A 495 -1.76 -9.07 -17.66
CA GLY A 495 -0.66 -9.96 -18.03
C GLY A 495 -0.05 -9.50 -19.33
N ARG A 496 1.27 -9.63 -19.45
CA ARG A 496 1.98 -9.36 -20.69
C ARG A 496 3.13 -10.32 -20.87
N GLU A 497 3.46 -10.63 -22.11
CA GLU A 497 4.72 -11.26 -22.44
C GLU A 497 5.87 -10.27 -22.25
N VAL A 498 7.00 -10.78 -21.78
CA VAL A 498 8.24 -10.05 -21.59
C VAL A 498 9.16 -10.38 -22.76
N ASP A 499 9.86 -9.37 -23.30
CA ASP A 499 10.84 -9.58 -24.37
C ASP A 499 11.91 -10.57 -23.88
N ALA A 500 12.23 -11.59 -24.70
CA ALA A 500 13.27 -12.56 -24.38
C ALA A 500 14.64 -11.90 -24.09
N ARG A 501 14.90 -10.70 -24.64
CA ARG A 501 16.11 -9.91 -24.36
C ARG A 501 16.18 -9.43 -22.90
N ASP A 502 15.03 -9.30 -22.25
CA ASP A 502 14.93 -8.87 -20.85
C ASP A 502 14.98 -10.05 -19.86
N GLU A 503 15.20 -11.29 -20.33
CA GLU A 503 15.30 -12.50 -19.49
C GLU A 503 16.32 -12.30 -18.36
N ILE A 504 17.53 -11.84 -18.71
CA ILE A 504 18.62 -11.63 -17.74
C ILE A 504 18.22 -10.57 -16.72
N ALA A 505 17.60 -9.46 -17.15
CA ALA A 505 17.13 -8.42 -16.25
C ALA A 505 15.97 -8.90 -15.35
N THR A 506 15.22 -9.89 -15.82
CA THR A 506 14.07 -10.45 -15.09
C THR A 506 14.50 -11.48 -14.04
N PHE A 507 15.38 -12.42 -14.40
CA PHE A 507 15.71 -13.55 -13.53
C PHE A 507 17.13 -13.51 -12.93
N SER A 508 17.87 -12.42 -13.09
CA SER A 508 19.13 -12.22 -12.38
C SER A 508 18.92 -11.49 -11.06
N ILE A 509 19.54 -12.01 -10.00
CA ILE A 509 19.54 -11.35 -8.68
C ILE A 509 20.18 -9.96 -8.71
N ALA A 510 21.06 -9.68 -9.67
CA ALA A 510 21.73 -8.38 -9.80
C ALA A 510 20.79 -7.25 -10.26
N PHE A 511 19.71 -7.60 -10.97
CA PHE A 511 18.73 -6.65 -11.50
C PHE A 511 17.36 -6.74 -10.81
N ALA A 512 17.10 -7.85 -10.11
CA ALA A 512 15.88 -8.04 -9.37
C ALA A 512 15.81 -7.09 -8.16
N TRP A 513 14.66 -6.45 -7.96
CA TRP A 513 14.43 -5.60 -6.80
C TRP A 513 14.24 -6.46 -5.54
N ASN A 514 15.32 -6.61 -4.78
CA ASN A 514 15.43 -7.50 -3.61
C ASN A 514 15.62 -6.74 -2.28
N GLY A 515 15.64 -5.40 -2.31
CA GLY A 515 15.90 -4.52 -1.16
C GLY A 515 17.38 -4.46 -0.72
N GLU A 516 17.74 -3.59 0.24
CA GLU A 516 19.14 -3.37 0.67
C GLU A 516 19.68 -4.46 1.63
N GLY A 517 20.79 -5.14 1.31
CA GLY A 517 21.42 -6.15 2.20
C GLY A 517 21.93 -7.41 1.49
N THR A 518 22.74 -8.22 2.19
CA THR A 518 23.38 -9.43 1.65
C THR A 518 22.52 -10.69 1.85
N PHE A 519 22.60 -11.63 0.91
CA PHE A 519 21.97 -12.94 1.03
C PHE A 519 22.94 -13.93 1.69
N VAL A 520 22.43 -14.72 2.64
CA VAL A 520 23.21 -15.76 3.31
C VAL A 520 23.04 -17.08 2.56
N GLU A 521 24.14 -17.71 2.17
CA GLU A 521 24.11 -19.05 1.58
C GLU A 521 23.62 -20.08 2.60
N ARG A 522 22.75 -20.97 2.16
CA ARG A 522 22.27 -22.12 2.94
C ARG A 522 22.50 -23.40 2.14
N GLN A 523 22.81 -24.48 2.86
CA GLN A 523 23.02 -25.79 2.24
C GLN A 523 21.70 -26.42 1.73
N GLY A 524 20.55 -25.93 2.20
CA GLY A 524 19.23 -26.37 1.78
C GLY A 524 18.14 -25.69 2.60
N ILE A 525 16.90 -26.12 2.39
CA ILE A 525 15.71 -25.71 3.13
C ILE A 525 15.02 -26.94 3.70
N ALA A 526 14.34 -26.80 4.83
CA ALA A 526 13.58 -27.88 5.45
C ALA A 526 12.46 -28.40 4.53
N ALA A 527 11.67 -27.48 3.97
CA ALA A 527 10.65 -27.80 2.97
C ALA A 527 10.29 -26.54 2.15
N PRO A 528 9.69 -26.68 0.95
CA PRO A 528 9.25 -25.54 0.14
C PRO A 528 8.27 -24.58 0.85
N GLU A 529 7.46 -25.10 1.76
CA GLU A 529 6.51 -24.35 2.59
C GLU A 529 7.23 -23.54 3.70
N PHE A 530 8.44 -23.95 4.06
CA PHE A 530 9.26 -23.40 5.15
C PHE A 530 10.67 -23.00 4.66
N PRO A 531 10.78 -22.10 3.67
CA PRO A 531 12.06 -21.79 3.03
C PRO A 531 13.08 -21.16 4.00
N LEU A 532 12.62 -20.58 5.11
CA LEU A 532 13.48 -19.90 6.08
C LEU A 532 14.05 -20.82 7.17
N ILE A 533 13.57 -22.06 7.27
CA ILE A 533 14.02 -23.02 8.28
C ILE A 533 15.08 -23.91 7.64
N ALA A 534 16.26 -23.93 8.25
CA ALA A 534 17.37 -24.72 7.75
C ALA A 534 17.18 -26.20 8.15
N PRO A 535 17.65 -27.17 7.34
CA PRO A 535 17.47 -28.60 7.60
C PRO A 535 18.01 -29.06 8.96
N ASP A 536 19.09 -28.45 9.45
CA ASP A 536 19.72 -28.73 10.75
C ASP A 536 18.86 -28.28 11.95
N GLN A 537 17.88 -27.42 11.72
CA GLN A 537 16.93 -26.99 12.75
C GLN A 537 15.73 -27.94 12.86
N VAL A 538 15.55 -28.85 11.91
CA VAL A 538 14.44 -29.81 11.87
C VAL A 538 14.70 -30.93 12.87
N ILE A 539 13.69 -31.23 13.69
CA ILE A 539 13.70 -32.38 14.58
C ILE A 539 12.92 -33.49 13.85
N PRO A 540 13.56 -34.59 13.41
CA PRO A 540 12.86 -35.63 12.68
C PRO A 540 11.79 -36.28 13.57
N LEU A 541 10.59 -36.48 13.00
CA LEU A 541 9.46 -36.97 13.78
C LEU A 541 9.73 -38.38 14.34
N GLU A 542 10.54 -39.23 13.68
CA GLU A 542 10.88 -40.56 14.20
C GLU A 542 11.63 -40.55 15.54
N HIS A 543 12.25 -39.43 15.93
CA HIS A 543 12.94 -39.28 17.21
C HIS A 543 12.01 -38.83 18.35
N THR A 544 10.73 -38.60 18.05
CA THR A 544 9.75 -38.09 19.01
C THR A 544 9.03 -39.14 19.86
N PRO A 545 8.78 -40.40 19.41
CA PRO A 545 8.16 -41.42 20.25
C PRO A 545 9.02 -41.71 21.50
N GLY A 546 8.46 -41.48 22.69
CA GLY A 546 9.16 -41.66 23.97
C GLY A 546 9.89 -40.41 24.49
N ALA A 547 10.03 -39.36 23.68
CA ALA A 547 10.46 -38.04 24.13
C ALA A 547 9.25 -37.21 24.61
N ALA A 548 9.47 -36.26 25.53
CA ALA A 548 8.40 -35.43 26.11
C ALA A 548 7.94 -34.29 25.18
N PHE A 549 7.77 -34.56 23.89
CA PHE A 549 7.17 -33.60 22.94
C PHE A 549 5.64 -33.66 23.03
N LEU A 550 5.03 -32.48 23.13
CA LEU A 550 3.60 -32.24 23.12
C LEU A 550 3.22 -31.73 21.73
N LEU A 551 2.33 -32.44 21.05
CA LEU A 551 1.83 -32.08 19.73
C LEU A 551 0.30 -32.22 19.72
N PRO A 552 -0.44 -31.31 19.07
CA PRO A 552 -1.87 -31.47 18.90
C PRO A 552 -2.17 -32.56 17.88
N ASP A 553 -3.44 -32.94 17.76
CA ASP A 553 -3.91 -33.64 16.58
C ASP A 553 -3.76 -32.71 15.35
N PRO A 554 -3.57 -33.26 14.14
CA PRO A 554 -3.44 -32.46 12.93
C PRO A 554 -4.60 -31.47 12.77
N PRO A 555 -4.33 -30.15 12.71
CA PRO A 555 -5.39 -29.17 12.54
C PRO A 555 -6.15 -29.37 11.21
N PRO A 556 -7.45 -29.04 11.14
CA PRO A 556 -8.22 -29.20 9.91
C PRO A 556 -7.62 -28.46 8.72
N GLY A 557 -7.48 -29.16 7.58
CA GLY A 557 -6.94 -28.59 6.34
C GLY A 557 -5.41 -28.53 6.26
N THR A 558 -4.71 -29.18 7.19
CA THR A 558 -3.24 -29.32 7.14
C THR A 558 -2.83 -30.22 5.97
N THR A 559 -1.82 -29.77 5.21
CA THR A 559 -1.18 -30.53 4.13
C THR A 559 0.29 -30.84 4.40
N ALA A 560 0.95 -30.06 5.26
CA ALA A 560 2.34 -30.25 5.65
C ALA A 560 2.55 -29.81 7.10
N ALA A 561 3.50 -30.42 7.79
CA ALA A 561 3.89 -30.09 9.14
C ALA A 561 5.40 -30.14 9.31
N LEU A 562 5.94 -29.34 10.23
CA LEU A 562 7.35 -29.30 10.55
C LEU A 562 7.56 -29.19 12.05
N LEU A 563 8.47 -30.00 12.59
CA LEU A 563 8.96 -29.88 13.96
C LEU A 563 10.38 -29.31 13.91
N SER A 564 10.63 -28.24 14.65
CA SER A 564 11.93 -27.55 14.66
C SER A 564 12.38 -27.15 16.06
N SER A 565 13.69 -27.00 16.26
CA SER A 565 14.24 -26.43 17.49
C SER A 565 13.89 -24.93 17.61
N ALA A 566 13.50 -24.48 18.80
CA ALA A 566 13.25 -23.06 19.05
C ALA A 566 14.59 -22.33 19.27
N VAL A 567 14.79 -21.19 18.60
CA VAL A 567 16.08 -20.46 18.55
C VAL A 567 16.52 -19.92 19.92
N SER A 568 15.62 -19.82 20.90
CA SER A 568 15.89 -19.35 22.25
C SER A 568 15.40 -20.33 23.31
N ASN A 569 16.29 -20.75 24.22
CA ASN A 569 16.00 -21.38 25.52
C ASN A 569 15.66 -22.88 25.58
N GLY A 570 16.02 -23.71 24.59
CA GLY A 570 15.88 -25.17 24.70
C GLY A 570 14.43 -25.69 24.56
N GLY A 571 13.57 -24.92 23.91
CA GLY A 571 12.23 -25.34 23.49
C GLY A 571 12.19 -25.89 22.05
N TYR A 572 10.99 -26.19 21.57
CA TYR A 572 10.72 -26.60 20.19
C TYR A 572 9.48 -25.91 19.64
N ALA A 573 9.32 -25.90 18.33
CA ALA A 573 8.14 -25.40 17.65
C ALA A 573 7.59 -26.46 16.70
N VAL A 574 6.28 -26.66 16.72
CA VAL A 574 5.57 -27.41 15.69
C VAL A 574 4.78 -26.44 14.83
N THR A 575 4.93 -26.55 13.52
CA THR A 575 4.23 -25.70 12.56
C THR A 575 3.45 -26.55 11.56
N TYR A 576 2.15 -26.32 11.48
CA TYR A 576 1.24 -26.92 10.53
C TYR A 576 0.90 -25.91 9.44
N HIS A 577 0.87 -26.37 8.19
CA HIS A 577 0.64 -25.57 7.00
C HIS A 577 -0.44 -26.21 6.13
N GLY A 578 -1.31 -25.37 5.56
CA GLY A 578 -2.26 -25.71 4.51
C GLY A 578 -2.60 -24.48 3.66
N PRO A 579 -3.34 -24.65 2.55
CA PRO A 579 -3.73 -23.52 1.70
C PRO A 579 -4.47 -22.43 2.49
N GLY A 580 -3.87 -21.24 2.62
CA GLY A 580 -4.42 -20.12 3.41
C GLY A 580 -4.54 -20.36 4.92
N ARG A 581 -4.02 -21.49 5.43
CA ARG A 581 -4.12 -21.90 6.84
C ARG A 581 -2.74 -22.15 7.42
N ARG A 582 -2.49 -21.64 8.62
CA ARG A 582 -1.20 -21.84 9.29
C ARG A 582 -1.33 -21.83 10.81
N LEU A 583 -0.70 -22.80 11.47
CA LEU A 583 -0.64 -22.87 12.92
C LEU A 583 0.81 -23.11 13.33
N SER A 584 1.34 -22.28 14.23
CA SER A 584 2.65 -22.50 14.86
C SER A 584 2.48 -22.51 16.37
N ILE A 585 2.96 -23.56 17.01
CA ILE A 585 2.94 -23.74 18.46
C ILE A 585 4.38 -23.85 18.92
N THR A 586 4.84 -22.86 19.67
CA THR A 586 6.16 -22.82 20.28
C THR A 586 6.04 -23.23 21.73
N ILE A 587 6.77 -24.26 22.13
CA ILE A 587 6.73 -24.82 23.47
C ILE A 587 8.10 -24.63 24.11
N GLU A 588 8.09 -23.89 25.23
CA GLU A 588 9.29 -23.65 26.02
C GLU A 588 9.25 -24.48 27.30
N GLN A 589 10.41 -25.06 27.64
CA GLN A 589 10.62 -25.82 28.87
C GLN A 589 11.41 -24.95 29.85
N GLY A 590 10.73 -24.31 30.81
CA GLY A 590 11.32 -23.32 31.70
C GLY A 590 11.33 -23.73 33.16
N SER A 591 12.51 -24.00 33.74
CA SER A 591 12.74 -24.11 35.19
C SER A 591 12.83 -22.74 35.88
N ARG A 592 12.88 -21.65 35.12
CA ARG A 592 12.82 -20.26 35.61
C ARG A 592 11.55 -19.61 35.08
N ARG A 593 10.68 -19.22 36.01
CA ARG A 593 9.44 -18.47 35.80
C ARG A 593 9.71 -17.14 35.09
N ARG A 594 9.99 -17.14 33.78
CA ARG A 594 9.72 -15.95 32.99
C ARG A 594 8.21 -15.98 32.76
N PRO A 595 7.42 -15.08 33.37
CA PRO A 595 6.02 -14.99 33.00
C PRO A 595 5.97 -14.78 31.49
N LEU A 596 5.16 -15.58 30.80
CA LEU A 596 4.78 -15.31 29.41
C LEU A 596 4.47 -13.82 29.33
N GLU A 597 5.02 -13.11 28.34
CA GLU A 597 4.57 -11.74 28.12
C GLU A 597 3.05 -11.78 27.98
N PRO A 598 2.31 -11.14 28.90
CA PRO A 598 0.87 -11.21 28.85
C PRO A 598 0.44 -10.56 27.53
N LEU A 599 -0.42 -11.24 26.77
CA LEU A 599 -1.09 -10.60 25.66
C LEU A 599 -1.82 -9.38 26.22
N ARG A 600 -1.49 -8.19 25.69
CA ARG A 600 -2.09 -6.91 26.10
C ARG A 600 -2.92 -6.38 24.94
N GLY A 601 -4.14 -5.96 25.24
CA GLY A 601 -5.04 -5.38 24.25
C GLY A 601 -6.47 -5.34 24.78
N PRO A 602 -7.33 -4.48 24.21
CA PRO A 602 -8.74 -4.38 24.59
C PRO A 602 -9.53 -5.66 24.25
N ASP A 603 -9.08 -6.41 23.23
CA ASP A 603 -9.77 -7.59 22.70
C ASP A 603 -9.21 -8.92 23.22
N VAL A 604 -8.42 -8.88 24.31
CA VAL A 604 -7.86 -10.09 24.91
C VAL A 604 -8.98 -10.88 25.59
N GLU A 605 -9.12 -12.13 25.16
CA GLU A 605 -10.10 -13.08 25.66
C GLU A 605 -9.43 -14.14 26.56
N GLN A 606 -10.09 -14.51 27.66
CA GLN A 606 -9.74 -15.69 28.45
C GLN A 606 -10.70 -16.84 28.12
N ALA A 607 -10.15 -17.99 27.76
CA ALA A 607 -10.90 -19.18 27.38
C ALA A 607 -10.26 -20.44 27.98
N MET A 608 -10.96 -21.57 27.85
CA MET A 608 -10.45 -22.90 28.18
C MET A 608 -10.39 -23.76 26.92
N ALA A 609 -9.24 -24.38 26.67
CA ALA A 609 -9.07 -25.41 25.65
C ALA A 609 -8.90 -26.77 26.34
N GLY A 610 -10.02 -27.49 26.53
CA GLY A 610 -10.03 -28.69 27.36
C GLY A 610 -9.65 -28.35 28.81
N ALA A 611 -8.52 -28.91 29.29
CA ALA A 611 -8.00 -28.64 30.62
C ALA A 611 -7.09 -27.40 30.70
N TYR A 612 -6.73 -26.79 29.56
CA TYR A 612 -5.73 -25.73 29.52
C TYR A 612 -6.36 -24.34 29.55
N PRO A 613 -5.96 -23.46 30.49
CA PRO A 613 -6.27 -22.04 30.41
C PRO A 613 -5.56 -21.42 29.21
N VAL A 614 -6.30 -20.71 28.37
CA VAL A 614 -5.81 -20.04 27.16
C VAL A 614 -6.19 -18.57 27.19
N THR A 615 -5.20 -17.71 26.97
CA THR A 615 -5.42 -16.30 26.66
C THR A 615 -5.34 -16.14 25.15
N LEU A 616 -6.41 -15.68 24.51
CA LEU A 616 -6.52 -15.48 23.07
C LEU A 616 -6.55 -13.99 22.73
N LEU A 617 -5.90 -13.62 21.64
CA LEU A 617 -6.03 -12.30 21.02
C LEU A 617 -6.37 -12.50 19.54
N PRO A 618 -7.63 -12.26 19.12
CA PRO A 618 -7.99 -12.23 17.71
C PRO A 618 -7.37 -11.01 17.02
N GLY A 619 -7.10 -11.14 15.73
CA GLY A 619 -6.60 -10.06 14.90
C GLY A 619 -7.08 -10.13 13.46
N PRO A 620 -7.01 -9.03 12.71
CA PRO A 620 -7.39 -8.97 11.31
C PRO A 620 -6.63 -10.00 10.46
N GLY A 621 -7.23 -10.43 9.35
CA GLY A 621 -6.63 -11.46 8.50
C GLY A 621 -6.84 -12.87 9.03
N TRP A 622 -7.88 -13.06 9.85
CA TRP A 622 -8.16 -14.30 10.61
C TRP A 622 -6.95 -14.80 11.40
N ARG A 623 -6.26 -13.87 12.09
CA ARG A 623 -5.10 -14.22 12.91
C ARG A 623 -5.51 -14.39 14.36
N TYR A 624 -4.81 -15.30 15.03
CA TYR A 624 -4.87 -15.46 16.47
C TYR A 624 -3.45 -15.51 17.04
N GLN A 625 -3.26 -14.82 18.14
CA GLN A 625 -2.17 -15.10 19.08
C GLN A 625 -2.78 -15.74 20.32
N ALA A 626 -2.17 -16.80 20.82
CA ALA A 626 -2.61 -17.44 22.05
C ALA A 626 -1.43 -17.75 22.96
N SER A 627 -1.67 -17.58 24.25
CA SER A 627 -0.78 -18.05 25.31
C SER A 627 -1.50 -19.15 26.08
N VAL A 628 -0.90 -20.33 26.12
CA VAL A 628 -1.48 -21.54 26.70
C VAL A 628 -0.69 -21.93 27.94
N ASN A 629 -1.38 -21.99 29.08
CA ASN A 629 -0.79 -22.43 30.33
C ASN A 629 -0.89 -23.95 30.46
N LEU A 630 0.21 -24.65 30.17
CA LEU A 630 0.27 -26.11 30.25
C LEU A 630 0.65 -26.62 31.65
N THR A 631 0.95 -25.72 32.62
CA THR A 631 1.56 -26.09 33.90
C THR A 631 0.69 -26.98 34.80
N GLN A 632 -0.62 -27.01 34.60
CA GLN A 632 -1.53 -27.86 35.37
C GLN A 632 -1.34 -29.36 35.09
N GLN A 633 -1.12 -29.74 33.82
CA GLN A 633 -0.85 -31.13 33.43
C GLN A 633 0.65 -31.39 33.22
N TRP A 634 1.39 -30.38 32.78
CA TRP A 634 2.80 -30.48 32.40
C TRP A 634 3.63 -29.40 33.12
N PRO A 635 4.08 -29.65 34.37
CA PRO A 635 4.82 -28.67 35.15
C PRO A 635 6.04 -28.14 34.39
N GLY A 636 6.16 -26.81 34.29
CA GLY A 636 7.29 -26.15 33.63
C GLY A 636 7.17 -25.97 32.11
N TYR A 637 6.05 -26.36 31.50
CA TYR A 637 5.77 -26.11 30.09
C TYR A 637 4.81 -24.94 29.89
N VAL A 638 5.09 -24.13 28.88
CA VAL A 638 4.21 -23.08 28.38
C VAL A 638 4.21 -23.10 26.86
N ALA A 639 3.07 -22.77 26.25
CA ALA A 639 2.92 -22.72 24.80
C ALA A 639 2.54 -21.31 24.34
N GLN A 640 3.23 -20.84 23.30
CA GLN A 640 2.86 -19.65 22.53
C GLN A 640 2.37 -20.10 21.16
N VAL A 641 1.22 -19.59 20.74
CA VAL A 641 0.52 -20.04 19.55
C VAL A 641 0.31 -18.85 18.63
N ARG A 642 0.62 -19.04 17.34
CA ARG A 642 0.26 -18.12 16.26
C ARG A 642 -0.53 -18.90 15.23
N ALA A 643 -1.77 -18.50 14.99
CA ALA A 643 -2.64 -19.14 14.00
C ALA A 643 -3.13 -18.12 12.96
N GLN A 644 -3.37 -18.59 11.75
CA GLN A 644 -3.97 -17.84 10.65
C GLN A 644 -4.94 -18.74 9.88
N GLY A 645 -6.12 -18.21 9.54
CA GLY A 645 -7.11 -18.93 8.73
C GLY A 645 -7.91 -19.98 9.50
N TYR A 646 -7.86 -19.95 10.83
CA TYR A 646 -8.65 -20.80 11.72
C TYR A 646 -9.73 -19.98 12.42
N THR A 647 -10.88 -20.58 12.64
CA THR A 647 -11.91 -20.08 13.56
C THR A 647 -11.47 -20.26 15.02
N ARG A 648 -12.07 -19.51 15.95
CA ARG A 648 -11.89 -19.66 17.39
C ARG A 648 -12.15 -21.10 17.83
N ALA A 649 -13.24 -21.69 17.33
CA ALA A 649 -13.63 -23.06 17.66
C ALA A 649 -12.59 -24.09 17.17
N GLU A 650 -12.13 -23.99 15.92
CA GLU A 650 -11.08 -24.87 15.39
C GLU A 650 -9.77 -24.74 16.19
N LEU A 651 -9.38 -23.51 16.54
CA LEU A 651 -8.16 -23.26 17.31
C LEU A 651 -8.26 -23.85 18.72
N LEU A 652 -9.34 -23.58 19.45
CA LEU A 652 -9.53 -24.11 20.81
C LEU A 652 -9.60 -25.65 20.82
N ALA A 653 -10.28 -26.26 19.83
CA ALA A 653 -10.32 -27.71 19.69
C ALA A 653 -8.93 -28.30 19.44
N THR A 654 -8.15 -27.66 18.56
CA THR A 654 -6.76 -28.08 18.29
C THR A 654 -5.90 -27.98 19.54
N LEU A 655 -5.99 -26.87 20.29
CA LEU A 655 -5.21 -26.70 21.54
C LEU A 655 -5.66 -27.66 22.64
N ALA A 656 -6.94 -28.02 22.70
CA ALA A 656 -7.44 -29.02 23.64
C ALA A 656 -6.87 -30.43 23.38
N SER A 657 -6.46 -30.71 22.14
CA SER A 657 -5.84 -31.99 21.74
C SER A 657 -4.33 -32.07 21.99
N LEU A 658 -3.73 -31.03 22.58
CA LEU A 658 -2.29 -31.03 22.93
C LEU A 658 -2.00 -32.13 23.95
N ASP A 659 -1.20 -33.11 23.52
CA ASP A 659 -0.76 -34.23 24.35
C ASP A 659 0.60 -34.78 23.87
N ARG A 660 1.19 -35.69 24.66
CA ARG A 660 2.45 -36.35 24.31
C ARG A 660 2.34 -37.15 23.02
N MET A 661 3.43 -37.19 22.28
CA MET A 661 3.52 -38.04 21.09
C MET A 661 3.55 -39.53 21.47
N THR A 662 2.46 -40.24 21.20
CA THR A 662 2.37 -41.70 21.28
C THR A 662 2.70 -42.36 19.93
N PRO A 663 3.02 -43.67 19.88
CA PRO A 663 3.22 -44.37 18.60
C PRO A 663 2.00 -44.28 17.66
N GLU A 664 0.78 -44.30 18.19
CA GLU A 664 -0.45 -44.15 17.41
C GLU A 664 -0.56 -42.75 16.81
N ARG A 665 -0.32 -41.70 17.61
CA ARG A 665 -0.32 -40.30 17.14
C ARG A 665 0.78 -40.05 16.13
N TYR A 666 1.95 -40.67 16.30
CA TYR A 666 3.03 -40.63 15.32
C TYR A 666 2.55 -41.19 13.98
N ARG A 667 1.99 -42.41 13.96
CA ARG A 667 1.49 -43.02 12.71
C ARG A 667 0.39 -42.20 12.05
N ALA A 668 -0.46 -41.56 12.84
CA ALA A 668 -1.57 -40.74 12.34
C ALA A 668 -1.11 -39.46 11.61
N GLN A 669 0.07 -38.92 11.95
CA GLN A 669 0.55 -37.66 11.38
C GLN A 669 1.89 -37.75 10.64
N ALA A 670 2.58 -38.89 10.65
CA ALA A 670 3.91 -39.06 10.04
C ALA A 670 3.98 -38.59 8.58
N ALA A 671 2.94 -38.86 7.78
CA ALA A 671 2.86 -38.43 6.39
C ALA A 671 2.87 -36.90 6.20
N LEU A 672 2.47 -36.12 7.22
CA LEU A 672 2.48 -34.66 7.18
C LEU A 672 3.87 -34.08 7.44
N PHE A 673 4.71 -34.80 8.20
CA PHE A 673 6.09 -34.40 8.54
C PHE A 673 7.12 -34.92 7.54
N ALA A 674 6.71 -35.78 6.60
CA ALA A 674 7.54 -36.29 5.52
C ALA A 674 7.67 -35.23 4.42
N GLY A 675 8.62 -34.33 4.60
CA GLY A 675 9.11 -33.37 3.59
C GLY A 675 10.53 -33.73 3.19
#